data_AF-A0A1X1QPY0-F1
#
_entry.id   AF-A0A1X1QPY0-F1
#
_cell.length_a   1.000
_cell.length_b   1.000
_cell.length_c   1.000
_cell.angle_alpha   90.00
_cell.angle_beta   90.00
_cell.angle_gamma   90.00
#
_symmetry.space_group_name_H-M   'P 1'
#
loop_
_entity.id
_entity.type
_entity.pdbx_description
1 polymer ?
#
loop_
_entity_poly.entity_id
_entity_poly.type
_entity_poly.pdbx_seq_one_letter_code
_entity_poly.pdbx_strand_id
1 'polypeptide(L)'
;MTDKKGKKDKSLGFDPLAWMDDDATADEAPKPKPTVKKVKPKVAAKAKVVKKGKVKPYVSELGLDVETLESSFVLLAPVAEDMINQFYTNLFEQYPGVIPLFENTTQKQQVQKLLGAIKLTIENLRNPDKLVPVLVAMGERHQGYGAEAAHYQAVAETLLGVMEEYAGDKWTQQINDAWTGALNLIADTMLGAYKKEEGSAMSKEQLAELKYLKAAVQGAQTNLMMCDADLNITYANDAVIDMLQNRVDVLREIWPSIDPQNLIGECIDSFHKNPAHQRALLADKNRLPAEAEIQLGDITFKVKASFVEGEDGNYAGNMVEWQDLTEQKVKELEVARLQSAVDSAQTNLMMCDADLNITYANEAVIGMLAHRVNELRTIWPGMDPENLIGTCIDGFHKNPAHQRALLSDKSRLPAQAEIEVAGLTFSVNASYIESPDGEYMGNMVEWQDLTEQKEKEREVARLQSGLDSAETNIMMCDNDLNIIYANDAVVAMLQKRVHELREIWPTLDPQNLIGACIDGFHKNPAHQRALLSDKSRLPAKAEINVAGLTFSVNASYIESPDGEYMGNMVEWQDLTEEKDAESQIQRIIAAAAAGQLDERIDHATYNGGIKSIAEGVNDLVDTFAAPIRSVAGVMDELSKGNLDIRADGEYSGELEELMRSVNATIDKLQESISSISTASSNISVATSEIATGNADLSNRTEQQASELEETAASVEELTSTVQQSAANSKRANDLAEGASAQAEKGGNVVKEAVVAMSEINSASKKIADIIGVIDEIAFQTNLLALNAAVEAARAGEQGRGFAVVASEVRNLAQRSAGAAKEIKQLINDSVEKVSEGSKLVDESGDMLAQIVTSVQEVSGLIAEIASASAEQAAGIEQVNSAVTNLDSVTQQNAALVEEASAAAMSLQDQAGTLDTATSFFTLPATMVSVAPAPRAPTAAFAPAAAPRPAPVRPAVARAPAPAPAAARPAPIRPAADDDEWDEF
;
A
#
# COMPACT_ATOMS: atom_id res chain seq x y z
N MET A 1 -17.47 -11.10 -24.38
CA MET A 1 -16.01 -11.31 -24.50
C MET A 1 -15.83 -12.54 -25.40
N THR A 2 -15.59 -12.36 -26.70
CA THR A 2 -14.27 -12.50 -27.39
C THR A 2 -13.85 -13.94 -27.78
N ASP A 3 -12.89 -14.04 -28.71
CA ASP A 3 -11.85 -15.09 -28.84
C ASP A 3 -12.15 -16.55 -29.35
N LYS A 4 -11.89 -16.77 -30.65
CA LYS A 4 -10.98 -17.77 -31.31
C LYS A 4 -10.39 -19.00 -30.56
N LYS A 5 -10.30 -20.18 -31.22
CA LYS A 5 -9.40 -21.38 -30.97
C LYS A 5 -9.72 -22.38 -29.83
N GLY A 6 -9.85 -23.69 -30.11
CA GLY A 6 -9.95 -24.70 -29.02
C GLY A 6 -9.52 -26.10 -29.46
N LYS A 7 -8.56 -26.14 -30.39
CA LYS A 7 -8.35 -27.28 -31.28
C LYS A 7 -8.13 -28.57 -30.49
N LYS A 8 -8.86 -29.61 -30.88
CA LYS A 8 -8.35 -30.98 -31.09
C LYS A 8 -8.03 -31.86 -29.87
N ASP A 9 -8.26 -33.16 -30.04
CA ASP A 9 -7.23 -34.16 -29.77
C ASP A 9 -6.32 -34.31 -31.02
N LYS A 10 -5.03 -34.57 -30.77
CA LYS A 10 -4.09 -35.07 -31.76
C LYS A 10 -3.40 -36.33 -31.20
N SER A 11 -4.01 -37.48 -31.45
CA SER A 11 -3.32 -38.74 -31.77
C SER A 11 -2.48 -38.66 -33.08
N LEU A 12 -1.76 -37.53 -33.26
CA LEU A 12 -0.88 -37.14 -34.37
C LEU A 12 0.10 -36.10 -33.80
N GLY A 13 1.26 -36.55 -33.27
CA GLY A 13 2.18 -35.80 -32.39
C GLY A 13 2.33 -34.28 -32.58
N PHE A 14 2.67 -33.59 -31.47
CA PHE A 14 2.29 -32.23 -31.06
C PHE A 14 0.91 -32.18 -30.38
N ASP A 15 0.94 -32.14 -29.05
CA ASP A 15 -0.21 -32.00 -28.16
C ASP A 15 -1.05 -30.74 -28.47
N PRO A 16 -2.40 -30.81 -28.49
CA PRO A 16 -3.28 -29.64 -28.60
C PRO A 16 -3.77 -29.08 -27.25
N LEU A 17 -3.63 -29.81 -26.15
CA LEU A 17 -4.06 -29.38 -24.80
C LEU A 17 -2.97 -28.58 -24.07
N ALA A 18 -1.76 -28.51 -24.63
CA ALA A 18 -0.60 -27.70 -24.22
C ALA A 18 -0.81 -26.17 -24.32
N TRP A 19 -1.92 -25.67 -23.78
CA TRP A 19 -2.24 -24.25 -23.52
C TRP A 19 -3.04 -24.09 -22.21
N MET A 20 -3.11 -25.13 -21.38
CA MET A 20 -3.79 -25.13 -20.09
C MET A 20 -2.85 -24.87 -18.89
N ASP A 21 -1.55 -24.71 -19.14
CA ASP A 21 -0.57 -24.15 -18.20
C ASP A 21 -0.25 -22.69 -18.59
N ASP A 22 -0.77 -21.70 -17.87
CA ASP A 22 -0.20 -20.36 -17.65
C ASP A 22 -1.08 -19.56 -16.67
N ASP A 23 -0.48 -18.59 -15.97
CA ASP A 23 -0.88 -18.20 -14.61
C ASP A 23 -1.82 -16.96 -14.44
N ALA A 24 -2.16 -16.72 -13.17
CA ALA A 24 -3.14 -15.80 -12.59
C ALA A 24 -3.06 -14.26 -12.86
N THR A 25 -4.17 -13.58 -12.52
CA THR A 25 -4.33 -12.11 -12.23
C THR A 25 -4.20 -11.12 -13.41
N ALA A 26 -4.61 -9.83 -13.33
CA ALA A 26 -5.12 -8.98 -12.24
C ALA A 26 -6.18 -7.94 -12.72
N ASP A 27 -6.78 -7.20 -11.78
CA ASP A 27 -7.68 -6.04 -11.99
C ASP A 27 -6.94 -4.72 -12.28
N GLU A 28 -7.57 -3.79 -13.01
CA GLU A 28 -7.66 -2.35 -12.62
C GLU A 28 -8.60 -1.50 -13.52
N ALA A 29 -8.86 -0.24 -13.13
CA ALA A 29 -9.93 0.62 -13.67
C ALA A 29 -9.39 1.93 -14.37
N PRO A 30 -10.14 3.05 -14.61
CA PRO A 30 -10.36 3.45 -16.00
C PRO A 30 -10.13 4.95 -16.42
N LYS A 31 -10.00 5.16 -17.74
CA LYS A 31 -9.99 6.46 -18.51
C LYS A 31 -8.65 7.24 -18.50
N PRO A 32 -8.40 8.21 -19.43
CA PRO A 32 -9.18 8.68 -20.58
C PRO A 32 -8.45 8.57 -21.96
N LYS A 33 -9.04 9.15 -23.02
CA LYS A 33 -8.50 9.18 -24.41
C LYS A 33 -7.25 10.06 -24.56
N PRO A 34 -6.39 9.79 -25.56
CA PRO A 34 -6.37 10.72 -26.72
C PRO A 34 -6.40 10.05 -28.11
N THR A 35 -6.33 10.88 -29.14
CA THR A 35 -6.49 10.61 -30.58
C THR A 35 -5.33 9.84 -31.25
N VAL A 36 -5.56 9.20 -32.43
CA VAL A 36 -4.84 9.50 -33.70
C VAL A 36 -5.26 8.61 -34.92
N LYS A 37 -5.49 9.30 -36.06
CA LYS A 37 -5.40 8.95 -37.52
C LYS A 37 -5.92 7.62 -38.13
N LYS A 38 -6.42 7.77 -39.36
CA LYS A 38 -6.75 6.73 -40.35
C LYS A 38 -5.49 6.09 -40.98
N VAL A 39 -5.55 4.81 -41.34
CA VAL A 39 -4.80 4.20 -42.45
C VAL A 39 -5.75 3.27 -43.25
N LYS A 40 -5.53 3.10 -44.56
CA LYS A 40 -6.36 2.28 -45.47
C LYS A 40 -5.65 0.95 -45.86
N PRO A 41 -6.38 -0.07 -46.35
CA PRO A 41 -5.89 -1.46 -46.41
C PRO A 41 -4.94 -1.78 -47.58
N LYS A 42 -4.29 -2.95 -47.50
CA LYS A 42 -3.65 -3.64 -48.63
C LYS A 42 -4.07 -5.11 -48.67
N VAL A 43 -3.96 -5.72 -49.85
CA VAL A 43 -4.68 -6.95 -50.22
C VAL A 43 -3.72 -8.00 -50.81
N ALA A 44 -4.03 -9.27 -50.51
CA ALA A 44 -3.61 -10.51 -51.16
C ALA A 44 -2.14 -10.97 -51.12
N ALA A 45 -1.98 -12.24 -50.75
CA ALA A 45 -1.16 -13.20 -51.49
C ALA A 45 -1.97 -14.51 -51.66
N LYS A 46 -1.93 -15.13 -52.84
CA LYS A 46 -2.57 -16.44 -53.11
C LYS A 46 -1.51 -17.53 -53.23
N ALA A 47 -1.72 -18.68 -52.57
CA ALA A 47 -1.04 -19.94 -52.90
C ALA A 47 -1.98 -20.85 -53.73
N LYS A 48 -1.42 -21.79 -54.50
CA LYS A 48 -2.17 -22.54 -55.55
C LYS A 48 -2.40 -24.02 -55.20
N VAL A 49 -3.66 -24.44 -55.36
CA VAL A 49 -4.13 -25.61 -56.12
C VAL A 49 -3.17 -26.81 -56.31
N VAL A 50 -3.63 -27.98 -55.85
CA VAL A 50 -3.30 -29.30 -56.45
C VAL A 50 -4.59 -29.87 -57.07
N LYS A 51 -4.49 -30.75 -58.09
CA LYS A 51 -5.62 -31.18 -58.94
C LYS A 51 -6.17 -32.57 -58.64
N LYS A 52 -7.51 -32.67 -58.69
CA LYS A 52 -8.35 -33.79 -59.18
C LYS A 52 -8.08 -35.22 -58.65
N GLY A 53 -9.09 -35.76 -57.97
CA GLY A 53 -9.47 -37.18 -58.01
C GLY A 53 -11.00 -37.29 -57.95
N LYS A 54 -11.61 -38.31 -58.58
CA LYS A 54 -12.99 -38.71 -58.26
C LYS A 54 -12.92 -39.62 -57.04
N VAL A 55 -13.41 -39.15 -55.89
CA VAL A 55 -13.67 -39.99 -54.72
C VAL A 55 -15.14 -40.41 -54.78
N LYS A 56 -15.48 -41.60 -54.25
CA LYS A 56 -16.89 -42.00 -54.07
C LYS A 56 -17.56 -41.09 -53.01
N PRO A 57 -18.88 -40.89 -53.05
CA PRO A 57 -19.59 -40.36 -51.88
C PRO A 57 -19.33 -41.28 -50.69
N TYR A 58 -19.07 -40.69 -49.52
CA TYR A 58 -18.77 -41.45 -48.31
C TYR A 58 -20.07 -41.77 -47.57
N VAL A 59 -20.40 -43.06 -47.51
CA VAL A 59 -21.44 -43.55 -46.61
C VAL A 59 -20.78 -43.71 -45.24
N SER A 60 -21.25 -42.95 -44.26
CA SER A 60 -20.78 -43.10 -42.89
C SER A 60 -21.33 -44.39 -42.30
N GLU A 61 -20.47 -45.19 -41.66
CA GLU A 61 -20.86 -46.39 -40.91
C GLU A 61 -21.66 -46.03 -39.65
N LEU A 62 -21.62 -44.75 -39.26
CA LEU A 62 -22.46 -44.12 -38.24
C LEU A 62 -23.76 -43.53 -38.81
N GLY A 63 -24.03 -43.61 -40.13
CA GLY A 63 -25.30 -43.17 -40.74
C GLY A 63 -25.46 -41.67 -40.98
N LEU A 64 -24.42 -40.85 -40.77
CA LEU A 64 -24.45 -39.39 -40.94
C LEU A 64 -24.32 -38.92 -42.40
N ASP A 65 -25.03 -37.85 -42.79
CA ASP A 65 -24.83 -37.12 -44.06
C ASP A 65 -23.63 -36.17 -43.97
N VAL A 66 -22.44 -36.76 -44.10
CA VAL A 66 -21.17 -36.04 -43.98
C VAL A 66 -20.99 -34.97 -45.06
N GLU A 67 -21.59 -35.11 -46.25
CA GLU A 67 -21.38 -34.15 -47.36
C GLU A 67 -22.25 -32.89 -47.19
N THR A 68 -23.46 -33.01 -46.64
CA THR A 68 -24.27 -31.85 -46.23
C THR A 68 -23.65 -31.13 -45.01
N LEU A 69 -23.13 -31.87 -44.04
CA LEU A 69 -22.44 -31.30 -42.86
C LEU A 69 -21.18 -30.51 -43.24
N GLU A 70 -20.27 -31.11 -44.04
CA GLU A 70 -19.05 -30.44 -44.48
C GLU A 70 -19.32 -29.21 -45.35
N SER A 71 -20.30 -29.28 -46.27
CA SER A 71 -20.59 -28.18 -47.20
C SER A 71 -21.33 -27.01 -46.56
N SER A 72 -22.24 -27.28 -45.61
CA SER A 72 -22.90 -26.23 -44.82
C SER A 72 -21.93 -25.53 -43.86
N PHE A 73 -21.01 -26.27 -43.23
CA PHE A 73 -19.97 -25.67 -42.37
C PHE A 73 -19.09 -24.66 -43.12
N VAL A 74 -18.80 -24.89 -44.40
CA VAL A 74 -18.02 -23.95 -45.24
C VAL A 74 -18.75 -22.62 -45.49
N LEU A 75 -20.09 -22.58 -45.40
CA LEU A 75 -20.86 -21.34 -45.52
C LEU A 75 -20.79 -20.48 -44.24
N LEU A 76 -20.78 -21.11 -43.06
CA LEU A 76 -20.76 -20.43 -41.75
C LEU A 76 -19.34 -20.14 -41.23
N ALA A 77 -18.32 -20.89 -41.69
CA ALA A 77 -16.92 -20.69 -41.29
C ALA A 77 -16.37 -19.25 -41.35
N PRO A 78 -16.81 -18.34 -42.26
CA PRO A 78 -16.36 -16.94 -42.26
C PRO A 78 -16.89 -16.07 -41.11
N VAL A 79 -17.96 -16.49 -40.42
CA VAL A 79 -18.65 -15.73 -39.35
C VAL A 79 -18.70 -16.48 -38.01
N ALA A 80 -18.11 -17.68 -37.94
CA ALA A 80 -18.26 -18.61 -36.82
C ALA A 80 -17.78 -18.09 -35.45
N GLU A 81 -16.83 -17.14 -35.40
CA GLU A 81 -16.35 -16.57 -34.13
C GLU A 81 -17.37 -15.60 -33.52
N ASP A 82 -18.00 -14.75 -34.32
CA ASP A 82 -19.10 -13.88 -33.88
C ASP A 82 -20.36 -14.70 -33.53
N MET A 83 -20.68 -15.70 -34.37
CA MET A 83 -21.81 -16.62 -34.20
C MET A 83 -21.73 -17.41 -32.88
N ILE A 84 -20.56 -17.99 -32.54
CA ILE A 84 -20.40 -18.76 -31.29
C ILE A 84 -20.38 -17.82 -30.06
N ASN A 85 -19.90 -16.58 -30.21
CA ASN A 85 -19.99 -15.57 -29.16
C ASN A 85 -21.45 -15.12 -28.91
N GLN A 86 -22.30 -15.07 -29.94
CA GLN A 86 -23.75 -14.88 -29.77
C GLN A 86 -24.42 -16.12 -29.14
N PHE A 87 -24.06 -17.34 -29.55
CA PHE A 87 -24.55 -18.58 -28.94
C PHE A 87 -24.34 -18.61 -27.42
N TYR A 88 -23.14 -18.33 -26.91
CA TYR A 88 -22.90 -18.31 -25.46
C TYR A 88 -23.67 -17.20 -24.74
N THR A 89 -23.98 -16.09 -25.43
CA THR A 89 -24.81 -15.02 -24.87
C THR A 89 -26.26 -15.51 -24.73
N ASN A 90 -26.84 -16.07 -25.80
CA ASN A 90 -28.19 -16.63 -25.79
C ASN A 90 -28.31 -17.80 -24.80
N LEU A 91 -27.31 -18.68 -24.71
CA LEU A 91 -27.29 -19.84 -23.82
C LEU A 91 -27.35 -19.42 -22.35
N PHE A 92 -26.58 -18.41 -21.95
CA PHE A 92 -26.55 -17.93 -20.56
C PHE A 92 -27.75 -17.05 -20.19
N GLU A 93 -28.38 -16.39 -21.16
CA GLU A 93 -29.66 -15.69 -20.95
C GLU A 93 -30.85 -16.66 -20.83
N GLN A 94 -30.90 -17.72 -21.67
CA GLN A 94 -32.04 -18.66 -21.71
C GLN A 94 -31.92 -19.80 -20.68
N TYR A 95 -30.69 -20.26 -20.41
CA TYR A 95 -30.41 -21.35 -19.48
C TYR A 95 -29.38 -20.93 -18.41
N PRO A 96 -29.72 -20.05 -17.45
CA PRO A 96 -28.79 -19.63 -16.40
C PRO A 96 -28.19 -20.80 -15.60
N GLY A 97 -28.92 -21.91 -15.49
CA GLY A 97 -28.48 -23.12 -14.80
C GLY A 97 -27.29 -23.86 -15.44
N VAL A 98 -26.92 -23.57 -16.70
CA VAL A 98 -25.68 -24.13 -17.29
C VAL A 98 -24.46 -23.22 -17.11
N ILE A 99 -24.60 -21.99 -16.61
CA ILE A 99 -23.46 -21.09 -16.35
C ILE A 99 -22.40 -21.74 -15.44
N PRO A 100 -22.75 -22.46 -14.34
CA PRO A 100 -21.79 -23.15 -13.49
C PRO A 100 -20.90 -24.16 -14.22
N LEU A 101 -21.42 -24.81 -15.28
CA LEU A 101 -20.69 -25.78 -16.09
C LEU A 101 -19.51 -25.15 -16.87
N PHE A 102 -19.46 -23.82 -16.93
CA PHE A 102 -18.48 -23.06 -17.71
C PHE A 102 -17.65 -22.07 -16.86
N GLU A 103 -17.88 -21.94 -15.54
CA GLU A 103 -17.33 -20.90 -14.65
C GLU A 103 -15.81 -20.70 -14.75
N ASN A 104 -15.03 -21.78 -14.68
CA ASN A 104 -13.56 -21.75 -14.66
C ASN A 104 -12.91 -21.41 -16.02
N THR A 105 -13.63 -20.76 -16.92
CA THR A 105 -13.19 -20.42 -18.27
C THR A 105 -14.10 -19.31 -18.80
N THR A 106 -13.57 -18.10 -18.91
CA THR A 106 -14.33 -16.92 -19.39
C THR A 106 -15.00 -17.18 -20.74
N GLN A 107 -16.05 -16.43 -21.12
CA GLN A 107 -16.66 -16.51 -22.48
C GLN A 107 -15.58 -16.42 -23.58
N LYS A 108 -14.53 -15.59 -23.33
CA LYS A 108 -13.29 -15.46 -24.10
C LYS A 108 -12.60 -16.81 -24.35
N GLN A 109 -12.59 -17.71 -23.38
CA GLN A 109 -11.96 -19.03 -23.45
C GLN A 109 -12.96 -20.15 -23.78
N GLN A 110 -14.28 -19.91 -23.78
CA GLN A 110 -15.31 -20.88 -24.19
C GLN A 110 -15.61 -20.83 -25.69
N VAL A 111 -15.74 -19.64 -26.27
CA VAL A 111 -15.74 -19.44 -27.75
C VAL A 111 -14.48 -20.06 -28.35
N GLN A 112 -13.35 -19.91 -27.63
CA GLN A 112 -12.05 -20.56 -27.84
C GLN A 112 -12.33 -22.09 -27.92
N LYS A 113 -12.65 -22.77 -26.80
CA LYS A 113 -12.86 -24.23 -26.71
C LYS A 113 -13.83 -24.79 -27.77
N LEU A 114 -15.07 -24.29 -27.85
CA LEU A 114 -16.13 -24.88 -28.67
C LEU A 114 -15.84 -24.84 -30.18
N LEU A 115 -15.31 -23.72 -30.70
CA LEU A 115 -14.92 -23.59 -32.11
C LEU A 115 -13.83 -24.60 -32.51
N GLY A 116 -13.01 -25.05 -31.56
CA GLY A 116 -11.99 -26.07 -31.80
C GLY A 116 -12.45 -27.51 -31.62
N ALA A 117 -13.46 -27.76 -30.78
CA ALA A 117 -14.13 -29.04 -30.64
C ALA A 117 -14.95 -29.37 -31.90
N ILE A 118 -15.85 -28.47 -32.33
CA ILE A 118 -16.64 -28.63 -33.57
C ILE A 118 -15.71 -28.91 -34.76
N LYS A 119 -14.59 -28.18 -34.85
CA LYS A 119 -13.60 -28.39 -35.90
C LYS A 119 -12.88 -29.76 -35.83
N LEU A 120 -12.62 -30.29 -34.63
CA LEU A 120 -12.09 -31.65 -34.48
C LEU A 120 -13.09 -32.70 -34.98
N THR A 121 -14.36 -32.56 -34.61
CA THR A 121 -15.43 -33.48 -35.00
C THR A 121 -15.61 -33.51 -36.51
N ILE A 122 -15.74 -32.34 -37.16
CA ILE A 122 -15.83 -32.24 -38.63
C ILE A 122 -14.57 -32.81 -39.31
N GLU A 123 -13.38 -32.57 -38.78
CA GLU A 123 -12.12 -33.15 -39.32
C GLU A 123 -12.00 -34.68 -39.12
N ASN A 124 -12.92 -35.34 -38.37
CA ASN A 124 -12.91 -36.79 -38.13
C ASN A 124 -14.23 -37.53 -38.47
N LEU A 125 -15.27 -36.85 -39.00
CA LEU A 125 -16.55 -37.49 -39.41
C LEU A 125 -16.41 -38.69 -40.37
N ARG A 126 -15.26 -38.81 -41.06
CA ARG A 126 -14.94 -39.90 -41.99
C ARG A 126 -14.07 -41.02 -41.39
N ASN A 127 -13.82 -41.02 -40.07
CA ASN A 127 -13.04 -42.03 -39.35
C ASN A 127 -13.75 -42.51 -38.06
N PRO A 128 -14.78 -43.37 -38.14
CA PRO A 128 -15.51 -43.88 -36.96
C PRO A 128 -14.59 -44.47 -35.89
N ASP A 129 -13.59 -45.28 -36.27
CA ASP A 129 -12.61 -45.91 -35.38
C ASP A 129 -11.76 -44.92 -34.55
N LYS A 130 -11.77 -43.63 -34.91
CA LYS A 130 -11.09 -42.56 -34.17
C LYS A 130 -12.07 -41.60 -33.51
N LEU A 131 -13.23 -41.39 -34.14
CA LEU A 131 -14.25 -40.48 -33.62
C LEU A 131 -15.04 -41.13 -32.49
N VAL A 132 -15.46 -42.40 -32.62
CA VAL A 132 -16.24 -43.10 -31.59
C VAL A 132 -15.46 -43.21 -30.27
N PRO A 133 -14.18 -43.64 -30.22
CA PRO A 133 -13.44 -43.67 -28.95
C PRO A 133 -13.23 -42.28 -28.35
N VAL A 134 -13.04 -41.25 -29.17
CA VAL A 134 -12.93 -39.85 -28.69
C VAL A 134 -14.27 -39.34 -28.16
N LEU A 135 -15.40 -39.71 -28.78
CA LEU A 135 -16.74 -39.32 -28.32
C LEU A 135 -17.18 -40.09 -27.08
N VAL A 136 -16.89 -41.39 -26.97
CA VAL A 136 -17.12 -42.18 -25.74
C VAL A 136 -16.29 -41.58 -24.60
N ALA A 137 -15.00 -41.35 -24.81
CA ALA A 137 -14.14 -40.67 -23.83
C ALA A 137 -14.54 -39.20 -23.54
N MET A 138 -15.32 -38.56 -24.42
CA MET A 138 -15.91 -37.24 -24.17
C MET A 138 -17.27 -37.33 -23.47
N GLY A 139 -18.03 -38.40 -23.67
CA GLY A 139 -19.25 -38.73 -22.92
C GLY A 139 -18.93 -39.08 -21.47
N GLU A 140 -17.88 -39.89 -21.24
CA GLU A 140 -17.31 -40.15 -19.91
C GLU A 140 -16.88 -38.85 -19.21
N ARG A 141 -16.24 -37.91 -19.93
CA ARG A 141 -15.90 -36.58 -19.40
C ARG A 141 -17.12 -35.69 -19.17
N HIS A 142 -18.11 -35.70 -20.06
CA HIS A 142 -19.30 -34.86 -19.96
C HIS A 142 -20.21 -35.33 -18.82
N GLN A 143 -20.41 -36.64 -18.64
CA GLN A 143 -21.01 -37.21 -17.43
C GLN A 143 -20.23 -36.75 -16.18
N GLY A 144 -18.90 -36.71 -16.26
CA GLY A 144 -18.01 -36.13 -15.24
C GLY A 144 -18.06 -34.60 -15.06
N TYR A 145 -18.67 -33.85 -15.98
CA TYR A 145 -18.99 -32.42 -15.82
C TYR A 145 -20.41 -32.19 -15.28
N GLY A 146 -21.16 -33.25 -14.93
CA GLY A 146 -22.58 -33.14 -14.56
C GLY A 146 -23.49 -32.91 -15.76
N ALA A 147 -23.06 -33.25 -16.98
CA ALA A 147 -23.95 -33.25 -18.15
C ALA A 147 -24.86 -34.50 -18.11
N GLU A 148 -26.00 -34.36 -17.44
CA GLU A 148 -27.16 -35.25 -17.64
C GLU A 148 -27.64 -35.18 -19.10
N ALA A 149 -28.42 -36.18 -19.54
CA ALA A 149 -28.96 -36.22 -20.91
C ALA A 149 -29.71 -34.93 -21.31
N ALA A 150 -30.39 -34.28 -20.37
CA ALA A 150 -31.07 -32.99 -20.57
C ALA A 150 -30.11 -31.82 -20.93
N HIS A 151 -28.88 -31.81 -20.39
CA HIS A 151 -27.90 -30.76 -20.66
C HIS A 151 -27.36 -30.80 -22.10
N TYR A 152 -27.28 -31.98 -22.72
CA TYR A 152 -26.93 -32.10 -24.14
C TYR A 152 -28.00 -31.49 -25.05
N GLN A 153 -29.29 -31.67 -24.73
CA GLN A 153 -30.41 -31.14 -25.52
C GLN A 153 -30.44 -29.60 -25.50
N ALA A 154 -30.30 -28.97 -24.33
CA ALA A 154 -30.29 -27.50 -24.21
C ALA A 154 -29.15 -26.84 -25.01
N VAL A 155 -27.98 -27.48 -25.07
CA VAL A 155 -26.83 -27.04 -25.88
C VAL A 155 -27.11 -27.22 -27.38
N ALA A 156 -27.72 -28.33 -27.80
CA ALA A 156 -28.02 -28.61 -29.20
C ALA A 156 -29.05 -27.63 -29.79
N GLU A 157 -30.16 -27.40 -29.09
CA GLU A 157 -31.24 -26.50 -29.54
C GLU A 157 -30.76 -25.05 -29.67
N THR A 158 -30.02 -24.55 -28.68
CA THR A 158 -29.48 -23.18 -28.67
C THR A 158 -28.46 -22.94 -29.79
N LEU A 159 -27.69 -23.96 -30.17
CA LEU A 159 -26.68 -23.86 -31.22
C LEU A 159 -27.30 -23.81 -32.62
N LEU A 160 -28.34 -24.61 -32.88
CA LEU A 160 -29.01 -24.67 -34.18
C LEU A 160 -29.68 -23.33 -34.55
N GLY A 161 -30.38 -22.69 -33.62
CA GLY A 161 -31.08 -21.42 -33.88
C GLY A 161 -30.16 -20.27 -34.29
N VAL A 162 -28.96 -20.18 -33.68
CA VAL A 162 -27.97 -19.14 -34.03
C VAL A 162 -27.26 -19.44 -35.36
N MET A 163 -27.15 -20.71 -35.75
CA MET A 163 -26.63 -21.10 -37.07
C MET A 163 -27.61 -20.74 -38.19
N GLU A 164 -28.92 -20.86 -37.97
CA GLU A 164 -29.95 -20.44 -38.92
C GLU A 164 -29.93 -18.92 -39.15
N GLU A 165 -29.92 -18.12 -38.08
CA GLU A 165 -29.91 -16.64 -38.14
C GLU A 165 -28.73 -16.10 -38.96
N TYR A 166 -27.53 -16.67 -38.77
CA TYR A 166 -26.32 -16.25 -39.49
C TYR A 166 -26.22 -16.81 -40.92
N ALA A 167 -26.99 -17.85 -41.27
CA ALA A 167 -27.06 -18.38 -42.63
C ALA A 167 -28.14 -17.69 -43.49
N GLY A 168 -29.23 -17.22 -42.88
CA GLY A 168 -30.36 -16.59 -43.56
C GLY A 168 -30.99 -17.49 -44.64
N ASP A 169 -31.34 -16.92 -45.79
CA ASP A 169 -31.93 -17.58 -46.99
C ASP A 169 -31.17 -18.82 -47.53
N LYS A 170 -30.02 -19.18 -46.95
CA LYS A 170 -29.20 -20.35 -47.29
C LYS A 170 -29.33 -21.50 -46.28
N TRP A 171 -29.92 -21.28 -45.11
CA TRP A 171 -30.34 -22.37 -44.25
C TRP A 171 -31.52 -23.08 -44.92
N THR A 172 -31.53 -24.41 -44.87
CA THR A 172 -32.58 -25.22 -45.50
C THR A 172 -32.88 -26.41 -44.62
N GLN A 173 -34.10 -26.95 -44.74
CA GLN A 173 -34.53 -28.11 -43.93
C GLN A 173 -33.53 -29.28 -43.99
N GLN A 174 -33.00 -29.59 -45.18
CA GLN A 174 -32.00 -30.65 -45.35
C GLN A 174 -30.70 -30.40 -44.57
N ILE A 175 -30.27 -29.14 -44.42
CA ILE A 175 -29.11 -28.79 -43.59
C ILE A 175 -29.47 -28.94 -42.11
N ASN A 176 -30.63 -28.44 -41.71
CA ASN A 176 -31.12 -28.53 -40.33
C ASN A 176 -31.20 -29.99 -39.85
N ASP A 177 -31.89 -30.84 -40.61
CA ASP A 177 -32.10 -32.27 -40.30
C ASP A 177 -30.77 -33.03 -40.19
N ALA A 178 -29.80 -32.73 -41.06
CA ALA A 178 -28.47 -33.33 -41.03
C ALA A 178 -27.68 -32.96 -39.77
N TRP A 179 -27.73 -31.70 -39.32
CA TRP A 179 -27.10 -31.27 -38.08
C TRP A 179 -27.80 -31.83 -36.83
N THR A 180 -29.13 -31.89 -36.81
CA THR A 180 -29.90 -32.52 -35.72
C THR A 180 -29.53 -34.00 -35.55
N GLY A 181 -29.50 -34.77 -36.65
CA GLY A 181 -29.12 -36.19 -36.60
C GLY A 181 -27.68 -36.42 -36.11
N ALA A 182 -26.75 -35.54 -36.47
CA ALA A 182 -25.36 -35.61 -36.00
C ALA A 182 -25.22 -35.35 -34.49
N LEU A 183 -25.96 -34.37 -33.94
CA LEU A 183 -25.92 -34.05 -32.51
C LEU A 183 -26.56 -35.16 -31.66
N ASN A 184 -27.68 -35.74 -32.10
CA ASN A 184 -28.32 -36.84 -31.39
C ASN A 184 -27.45 -38.10 -31.38
N LEU A 185 -26.84 -38.46 -32.52
CA LEU A 185 -25.98 -39.66 -32.58
C LEU A 185 -24.73 -39.56 -31.69
N ILE A 186 -24.19 -38.34 -31.53
CA ILE A 186 -23.08 -38.08 -30.60
C ILE A 186 -23.48 -38.43 -29.15
N ALA A 187 -24.77 -38.32 -28.79
CA ALA A 187 -25.28 -38.76 -27.49
C ALA A 187 -25.63 -40.27 -27.41
N ASP A 188 -26.01 -40.93 -28.51
CA ASP A 188 -26.67 -42.27 -28.54
C ASP A 188 -25.77 -43.55 -28.60
N THR A 189 -24.47 -43.51 -28.85
CA THR A 189 -23.71 -44.62 -29.51
C THR A 189 -23.50 -46.04 -28.72
N MET A 190 -24.26 -47.26 -28.98
CA MET A 190 -24.51 -48.64 -28.17
C MET A 190 -24.68 -50.34 -28.49
N LEU A 191 -25.74 -51.20 -28.95
CA LEU A 191 -26.32 -52.66 -28.47
C LEU A 191 -26.35 -54.23 -29.18
N GLY A 192 -27.09 -55.41 -28.75
CA GLY A 192 -27.03 -57.01 -29.10
C GLY A 192 -28.22 -58.25 -29.09
N ALA A 193 -28.06 -59.70 -29.13
CA ALA A 193 -29.08 -60.94 -29.46
C ALA A 193 -29.07 -62.60 -29.01
N TYR A 194 -29.84 -63.69 -29.60
CA TYR A 194 -30.39 -65.13 -29.07
C TYR A 194 -30.39 -66.68 -29.81
N LYS A 195 -31.17 -67.86 -29.47
CA LYS A 195 -31.08 -69.49 -29.76
C LYS A 195 -32.40 -70.55 -29.74
N LYS A 196 -32.72 -71.97 -29.90
CA LYS A 196 -32.37 -73.51 -30.36
C LYS A 196 -33.49 -74.81 -30.31
N GLU A 197 -33.36 -76.21 -30.69
CA GLU A 197 -34.41 -77.44 -30.96
C GLU A 197 -34.14 -79.15 -30.98
N GLU A 198 -35.09 -80.26 -31.03
CA GLU A 198 -35.08 -81.83 -31.54
C GLU A 198 -36.12 -83.16 -31.16
N GLY A 199 -36.03 -84.55 -31.61
CA GLY A 199 -37.04 -85.84 -31.69
C GLY A 199 -36.90 -87.51 -31.31
N SER A 200 -37.59 -88.66 -31.90
CA SER A 200 -37.88 -90.19 -31.38
C SER A 200 -38.16 -91.65 -32.25
N ALA A 201 -38.66 -92.93 -31.77
CA ALA A 201 -38.62 -94.46 -32.34
C ALA A 201 -39.74 -95.76 -32.21
N MET A 202 -39.54 -97.19 -32.44
CA MET A 202 -40.55 -98.47 -32.68
C MET A 202 -40.26 -100.14 -32.46
N SER A 203 -41.11 -101.29 -32.72
CA SER A 203 -41.05 -102.89 -32.36
C SER A 203 -41.87 -104.22 -33.08
N LYS A 204 -41.84 -105.64 -32.74
CA LYS A 204 -42.52 -106.96 -33.44
C LYS A 204 -43.09 -108.50 -32.93
N GLU A 205 -42.57 -109.83 -33.17
CA GLU A 205 -43.09 -111.30 -33.70
C GLU A 205 -43.82 -112.70 -33.01
N GLN A 206 -43.67 -114.09 -33.41
CA GLN A 206 -44.68 -115.38 -33.44
C GLN A 206 -44.60 -117.02 -32.92
N LEU A 207 -44.81 -118.26 -33.64
CA LEU A 207 -45.60 -119.65 -33.27
C LEU A 207 -45.25 -121.33 -33.13
N ALA A 208 -45.56 -122.43 -34.02
CA ALA A 208 -45.79 -124.02 -33.90
C ALA A 208 -44.87 -124.95 -33.06
N GLU A 209 -43.86 -124.29 -32.57
CA GLU A 209 -42.92 -124.73 -31.58
C GLU A 209 -43.58 -125.13 -30.24
N LEU A 210 -44.88 -124.91 -30.05
CA LEU A 210 -45.65 -125.01 -28.78
C LEU A 210 -45.39 -126.26 -27.91
N LYS A 211 -45.26 -127.46 -28.49
CA LYS A 211 -44.94 -128.69 -27.72
C LYS A 211 -43.46 -128.80 -27.33
N TYR A 212 -42.56 -128.23 -28.12
CA TYR A 212 -41.14 -128.11 -27.77
C TYR A 212 -40.95 -127.00 -26.73
N LEU A 213 -41.64 -125.86 -26.89
CA LEU A 213 -41.71 -124.79 -25.89
C LEU A 213 -42.09 -125.33 -24.51
N LYS A 214 -43.19 -126.08 -24.38
CA LYS A 214 -43.65 -126.53 -23.05
C LYS A 214 -42.62 -127.38 -22.29
N ALA A 215 -41.75 -128.12 -22.98
CA ALA A 215 -40.65 -128.84 -22.36
C ALA A 215 -39.43 -127.94 -22.09
N ALA A 216 -39.08 -127.04 -23.01
CA ALA A 216 -37.98 -126.10 -22.85
C ALA A 216 -38.21 -125.10 -21.70
N VAL A 217 -39.45 -124.61 -21.57
CA VAL A 217 -39.89 -123.68 -20.51
C VAL A 217 -39.85 -124.34 -19.12
N GLN A 218 -40.12 -125.65 -19.02
CA GLN A 218 -40.09 -126.36 -17.73
C GLN A 218 -38.67 -126.60 -17.21
N GLY A 219 -37.66 -126.60 -18.09
CA GLY A 219 -36.24 -126.64 -17.72
C GLY A 219 -35.56 -125.26 -17.62
N ALA A 220 -36.32 -124.16 -17.76
CA ALA A 220 -35.76 -122.81 -17.74
C ALA A 220 -35.55 -122.31 -16.30
N GLN A 221 -34.43 -121.63 -16.04
CA GLN A 221 -34.17 -120.95 -14.76
C GLN A 221 -34.98 -119.65 -14.60
N THR A 222 -35.64 -119.16 -15.66
CA THR A 222 -36.54 -118.02 -15.60
C THR A 222 -37.81 -118.40 -14.85
N ASN A 223 -38.17 -117.63 -13.81
CA ASN A 223 -39.40 -117.84 -13.05
C ASN A 223 -40.60 -117.50 -13.96
N LEU A 224 -41.33 -118.49 -14.46
CA LEU A 224 -42.33 -118.31 -15.51
C LEU A 224 -43.67 -118.96 -15.16
N MET A 225 -44.72 -118.14 -15.19
CA MET A 225 -46.12 -118.51 -14.99
C MET A 225 -46.92 -118.22 -16.26
N MET A 226 -47.96 -118.99 -16.57
CA MET A 226 -48.91 -118.69 -17.65
C MET A 226 -50.35 -118.85 -17.15
N CYS A 227 -51.22 -117.94 -17.59
CA CYS A 227 -52.66 -118.00 -17.36
C CYS A 227 -53.44 -117.96 -18.68
N ASP A 228 -54.69 -118.44 -18.66
CA ASP A 228 -55.65 -118.35 -19.77
C ASP A 228 -56.28 -116.95 -19.89
N ALA A 229 -57.20 -116.78 -20.84
CA ALA A 229 -57.91 -115.53 -21.08
C ALA A 229 -58.89 -115.11 -19.95
N ASP A 230 -59.31 -116.05 -19.08
CA ASP A 230 -60.07 -115.75 -17.85
C ASP A 230 -59.14 -115.42 -16.66
N LEU A 231 -57.83 -115.47 -16.90
CA LEU A 231 -56.70 -115.30 -15.99
C LEU A 231 -56.49 -116.43 -14.96
N ASN A 232 -56.96 -117.64 -15.24
CA ASN A 232 -56.63 -118.82 -14.43
C ASN A 232 -55.25 -119.35 -14.80
N ILE A 233 -54.40 -119.62 -13.80
CA ILE A 233 -53.03 -120.12 -13.98
C ILE A 233 -53.10 -121.52 -14.58
N THR A 234 -52.76 -121.65 -15.86
CA THR A 234 -52.76 -122.93 -16.60
C THR A 234 -51.41 -123.64 -16.54
N TYR A 235 -50.36 -122.93 -16.13
CA TYR A 235 -49.00 -123.45 -16.02
C TYR A 235 -48.13 -122.58 -15.10
N ALA A 236 -47.24 -123.22 -14.35
CA ALA A 236 -46.12 -122.59 -13.66
C ALA A 236 -44.93 -123.55 -13.76
N ASN A 237 -43.71 -123.02 -13.91
CA ASN A 237 -42.50 -123.84 -13.83
C ASN A 237 -41.93 -123.89 -12.41
N ASP A 238 -41.07 -124.88 -12.16
CA ASP A 238 -40.50 -125.16 -10.84
C ASP A 238 -39.75 -123.93 -10.29
N ALA A 239 -39.14 -123.11 -11.16
CA ALA A 239 -38.45 -121.87 -10.78
C ALA A 239 -39.37 -120.81 -10.15
N VAL A 240 -40.54 -120.51 -10.73
CA VAL A 240 -41.47 -119.53 -10.11
C VAL A 240 -42.11 -120.08 -8.84
N ILE A 241 -42.31 -121.40 -8.76
CA ILE A 241 -42.76 -122.07 -7.55
C ILE A 241 -41.71 -121.90 -6.44
N ASP A 242 -40.44 -122.22 -6.70
CA ASP A 242 -39.34 -122.04 -5.75
C ASP A 242 -39.13 -120.57 -5.36
N MET A 243 -39.23 -119.62 -6.30
CA MET A 243 -39.12 -118.18 -6.01
C MET A 243 -40.21 -117.70 -5.06
N LEU A 244 -41.48 -118.07 -5.31
CA LEU A 244 -42.60 -117.74 -4.43
C LEU A 244 -42.52 -118.50 -3.10
N GLN A 245 -42.02 -119.74 -3.11
CA GLN A 245 -41.83 -120.58 -1.92
C GLN A 245 -40.73 -120.03 -0.98
N ASN A 246 -39.61 -119.52 -1.53
CA ASN A 246 -38.52 -118.89 -0.78
C ASN A 246 -38.88 -117.53 -0.18
N ARG A 247 -39.98 -116.90 -0.63
CA ARG A 247 -40.52 -115.64 -0.08
C ARG A 247 -41.90 -115.83 0.58
N VAL A 248 -42.37 -117.06 0.77
CA VAL A 248 -43.77 -117.37 1.11
C VAL A 248 -44.23 -116.71 2.41
N ASP A 249 -43.35 -116.59 3.40
CA ASP A 249 -43.71 -116.04 4.71
C ASP A 249 -44.00 -114.53 4.64
N VAL A 250 -43.25 -113.78 3.82
CA VAL A 250 -43.52 -112.36 3.53
C VAL A 250 -44.73 -112.21 2.61
N LEU A 251 -44.84 -113.07 1.58
CA LEU A 251 -45.97 -113.03 0.64
C LEU A 251 -47.31 -113.33 1.31
N ARG A 252 -47.32 -114.16 2.38
CA ARG A 252 -48.52 -114.44 3.18
C ARG A 252 -49.03 -113.25 3.98
N GLU A 253 -48.21 -112.24 4.27
CA GLU A 253 -48.70 -110.99 4.88
C GLU A 253 -49.59 -110.19 3.91
N ILE A 254 -49.41 -110.38 2.60
CA ILE A 254 -50.12 -109.68 1.53
C ILE A 254 -51.24 -110.55 0.94
N TRP A 255 -50.99 -111.86 0.79
CA TRP A 255 -51.91 -112.86 0.24
C TRP A 255 -52.02 -114.08 1.17
N PRO A 256 -52.83 -114.01 2.25
CA PRO A 256 -52.83 -115.04 3.31
C PRO A 256 -53.22 -116.45 2.87
N SER A 257 -53.84 -116.62 1.70
CA SER A 257 -54.25 -117.90 1.13
C SER A 257 -53.23 -118.53 0.18
N ILE A 258 -52.07 -117.90 -0.08
CA ILE A 258 -51.11 -118.39 -1.09
C ILE A 258 -50.48 -119.74 -0.70
N ASP A 259 -50.60 -120.70 -1.61
CA ASP A 259 -49.88 -121.97 -1.62
C ASP A 259 -49.07 -122.12 -2.93
N PRO A 260 -47.77 -121.80 -2.93
CA PRO A 260 -46.92 -121.87 -4.12
C PRO A 260 -46.89 -123.24 -4.80
N GLN A 261 -47.18 -124.33 -4.08
CA GLN A 261 -47.16 -125.70 -4.65
C GLN A 261 -48.46 -126.06 -5.39
N ASN A 262 -49.51 -125.24 -5.29
CA ASN A 262 -50.87 -125.59 -5.70
C ASN A 262 -51.52 -124.53 -6.61
N LEU A 263 -50.71 -123.70 -7.26
CA LEU A 263 -51.14 -122.51 -8.03
C LEU A 263 -51.93 -122.82 -9.31
N ILE A 264 -51.76 -124.01 -9.91
CA ILE A 264 -52.38 -124.33 -11.21
C ILE A 264 -53.89 -124.55 -11.01
N GLY A 265 -54.69 -123.68 -11.64
CA GLY A 265 -56.14 -123.61 -11.49
C GLY A 265 -56.64 -122.43 -10.66
N GLU A 266 -55.77 -121.71 -9.93
CA GLU A 266 -56.16 -120.44 -9.28
C GLU A 266 -56.16 -119.27 -10.27
N CYS A 267 -56.99 -118.25 -10.01
CA CYS A 267 -57.02 -117.03 -10.81
C CYS A 267 -55.96 -116.03 -10.31
N ILE A 268 -55.10 -115.53 -11.21
CA ILE A 268 -53.97 -114.64 -10.87
C ILE A 268 -54.42 -113.29 -10.29
N ASP A 269 -55.72 -112.96 -10.39
CA ASP A 269 -56.39 -111.87 -9.66
C ASP A 269 -56.11 -111.90 -8.15
N SER A 270 -55.92 -113.10 -7.55
CA SER A 270 -55.59 -113.25 -6.13
C SER A 270 -54.27 -112.56 -5.76
N PHE A 271 -53.38 -112.38 -6.74
CA PHE A 271 -52.08 -111.71 -6.60
C PHE A 271 -52.16 -110.19 -6.78
N HIS A 272 -53.33 -109.53 -6.84
CA HIS A 272 -53.43 -108.07 -6.98
C HIS A 272 -54.47 -107.42 -6.06
N LYS A 273 -54.11 -106.25 -5.49
CA LYS A 273 -55.03 -105.42 -4.68
C LYS A 273 -56.18 -104.80 -5.49
N ASN A 274 -56.09 -104.78 -6.81
CA ASN A 274 -57.16 -104.33 -7.71
C ASN A 274 -57.28 -105.26 -8.93
N PRO A 275 -58.00 -106.39 -8.79
CA PRO A 275 -58.23 -107.35 -9.87
C PRO A 275 -58.85 -106.73 -11.14
N ALA A 276 -59.75 -105.77 -10.99
CA ALA A 276 -60.37 -105.09 -12.12
C ALA A 276 -59.35 -104.24 -12.92
N HIS A 277 -58.39 -103.61 -12.25
CA HIS A 277 -57.28 -102.92 -12.91
C HIS A 277 -56.30 -103.91 -13.55
N GLN A 278 -55.99 -105.04 -12.88
CA GLN A 278 -55.14 -106.08 -13.45
C GLN A 278 -55.77 -106.66 -14.73
N ARG A 279 -57.05 -107.04 -14.72
CA ARG A 279 -57.80 -107.47 -15.93
C ARG A 279 -57.77 -106.40 -17.03
N ALA A 280 -57.96 -105.13 -16.68
CA ALA A 280 -57.91 -104.03 -17.66
C ALA A 280 -56.50 -103.81 -18.24
N LEU A 281 -55.43 -104.08 -17.49
CA LEU A 281 -54.04 -104.04 -17.97
C LEU A 281 -53.73 -105.27 -18.84
N LEU A 282 -54.12 -106.46 -18.36
CA LEU A 282 -53.79 -107.75 -18.93
C LEU A 282 -54.62 -108.14 -20.17
N ALA A 283 -55.74 -107.47 -20.42
CA ALA A 283 -56.53 -107.61 -21.65
C ALA A 283 -56.20 -106.53 -22.71
N ASP A 284 -55.55 -105.42 -22.33
CA ASP A 284 -55.15 -104.37 -23.28
C ASP A 284 -53.77 -104.69 -23.87
N LYS A 285 -53.75 -105.33 -25.05
CA LYS A 285 -52.52 -105.69 -25.77
C LYS A 285 -51.56 -104.50 -25.97
N ASN A 286 -52.05 -103.26 -26.03
CA ASN A 286 -51.19 -102.07 -26.19
C ASN A 286 -50.36 -101.74 -24.94
N ARG A 287 -50.68 -102.35 -23.79
CA ARG A 287 -49.93 -102.22 -22.54
C ARG A 287 -48.97 -103.39 -22.32
N LEU A 288 -48.96 -104.37 -23.22
CA LEU A 288 -48.18 -105.60 -23.09
C LEU A 288 -47.09 -105.69 -24.19
N PRO A 289 -45.88 -106.18 -23.87
CA PRO A 289 -45.46 -106.68 -22.57
C PRO A 289 -45.29 -105.56 -21.52
N ALA A 290 -45.98 -105.72 -20.39
CA ALA A 290 -45.95 -104.80 -19.26
C ALA A 290 -44.81 -105.22 -18.33
N GLU A 291 -43.78 -104.41 -18.26
CA GLU A 291 -42.70 -104.57 -17.30
C GLU A 291 -42.96 -103.64 -16.11
N ALA A 292 -43.15 -104.21 -14.92
CA ALA A 292 -43.50 -103.50 -13.71
C ALA A 292 -42.61 -103.95 -12.54
N GLU A 293 -41.87 -103.01 -11.95
CA GLU A 293 -41.22 -103.22 -10.65
C GLU A 293 -42.30 -103.04 -9.56
N ILE A 294 -42.87 -104.17 -9.12
CA ILE A 294 -43.87 -104.24 -8.05
C ILE A 294 -43.15 -104.40 -6.72
N GLN A 295 -43.26 -103.37 -5.88
CA GLN A 295 -42.78 -103.42 -4.50
C GLN A 295 -43.83 -104.12 -3.61
N LEU A 296 -43.45 -105.24 -3.00
CA LEU A 296 -44.27 -106.05 -2.10
C LEU A 296 -43.61 -106.12 -0.73
N GLY A 297 -43.93 -105.13 0.12
CA GLY A 297 -43.19 -104.91 1.37
C GLY A 297 -41.76 -104.51 1.04
N ASP A 298 -40.79 -105.22 1.61
CA ASP A 298 -39.37 -104.97 1.38
C ASP A 298 -38.87 -105.59 0.05
N ILE A 299 -39.65 -106.46 -0.59
CA ILE A 299 -39.24 -107.21 -1.79
C ILE A 299 -39.60 -106.43 -3.07
N THR A 300 -38.61 -106.22 -3.94
CA THR A 300 -38.81 -105.66 -5.28
C THR A 300 -38.93 -106.78 -6.31
N PHE A 301 -40.15 -107.13 -6.74
CA PHE A 301 -40.33 -108.03 -7.88
C PHE A 301 -40.49 -107.23 -9.17
N LYS A 302 -39.53 -107.37 -10.08
CA LYS A 302 -39.71 -107.02 -11.48
C LYS A 302 -40.52 -108.12 -12.16
N VAL A 303 -41.79 -107.86 -12.42
CA VAL A 303 -42.64 -108.76 -13.21
C VAL A 303 -42.73 -108.27 -14.65
N LYS A 304 -42.77 -109.21 -15.58
CA LYS A 304 -42.92 -108.94 -17.01
C LYS A 304 -44.07 -109.77 -17.55
N ALA A 305 -45.26 -109.18 -17.55
CA ALA A 305 -46.43 -109.78 -18.16
C ALA A 305 -46.36 -109.59 -19.68
N SER A 306 -46.43 -110.68 -20.43
CA SER A 306 -46.38 -110.73 -21.89
C SER A 306 -47.64 -111.39 -22.43
N PHE A 307 -48.20 -110.81 -23.49
CA PHE A 307 -49.43 -111.29 -24.14
C PHE A 307 -49.19 -112.60 -24.88
N VAL A 308 -50.09 -113.58 -24.75
CA VAL A 308 -50.03 -114.86 -25.46
C VAL A 308 -51.17 -114.92 -26.48
N GLU A 309 -50.81 -115.08 -27.76
CA GLU A 309 -51.77 -115.18 -28.86
C GLU A 309 -52.12 -116.64 -29.20
N GLY A 310 -53.38 -116.87 -29.54
CA GLY A 310 -53.83 -118.11 -30.16
C GLY A 310 -53.39 -118.22 -31.63
N GLU A 311 -53.56 -119.41 -32.21
CA GLU A 311 -53.25 -119.68 -33.64
C GLU A 311 -54.15 -118.89 -34.61
N ASP A 312 -55.20 -118.25 -34.10
CA ASP A 312 -56.14 -117.36 -34.80
C ASP A 312 -55.85 -115.86 -34.57
N GLY A 313 -54.82 -115.51 -33.78
CA GLY A 313 -54.49 -114.13 -33.42
C GLY A 313 -55.41 -113.50 -32.37
N ASN A 314 -56.28 -114.29 -31.73
CA ASN A 314 -57.04 -113.85 -30.57
C ASN A 314 -56.23 -114.00 -29.28
N TYR A 315 -56.66 -113.32 -28.23
CA TYR A 315 -56.10 -113.44 -26.89
C TYR A 315 -56.31 -114.85 -26.32
N ALA A 316 -55.21 -115.58 -26.09
CA ALA A 316 -55.25 -116.90 -25.45
C ALA A 316 -54.95 -116.85 -23.94
N GLY A 317 -54.30 -115.78 -23.47
CA GLY A 317 -53.93 -115.58 -22.08
C GLY A 317 -52.65 -114.75 -21.93
N ASN A 318 -52.00 -114.82 -20.77
CA ASN A 318 -50.74 -114.11 -20.52
C ASN A 318 -49.66 -115.02 -19.92
N MET A 319 -48.41 -114.72 -20.26
CA MET A 319 -47.21 -115.29 -19.65
C MET A 319 -46.59 -114.24 -18.74
N VAL A 320 -46.33 -114.53 -17.48
CA VAL A 320 -45.71 -113.61 -16.53
C VAL A 320 -44.37 -114.18 -16.10
N GLU A 321 -43.29 -113.49 -16.49
CA GLU A 321 -41.94 -113.73 -15.97
C GLU A 321 -41.75 -112.93 -14.68
N TRP A 322 -41.03 -113.48 -13.70
CA TRP A 322 -40.74 -112.83 -12.41
C TRP A 322 -39.23 -112.77 -12.13
N GLN A 323 -38.75 -111.65 -11.59
CA GLN A 323 -37.37 -111.46 -11.18
C GLN A 323 -37.33 -110.69 -9.85
N ASP A 324 -36.63 -111.22 -8.84
CA ASP A 324 -36.33 -110.49 -7.59
C ASP A 324 -35.15 -109.54 -7.86
N LEU A 325 -35.34 -108.23 -7.62
CA LEU A 325 -34.33 -107.17 -7.78
C LEU A 325 -33.85 -106.57 -6.45
N THR A 326 -34.32 -107.09 -5.32
CA THR A 326 -34.23 -106.43 -4.01
C THR A 326 -32.79 -106.04 -3.62
N GLU A 327 -31.81 -106.90 -3.88
CA GLU A 327 -30.40 -106.64 -3.56
C GLU A 327 -29.69 -105.65 -4.50
N GLN A 328 -30.21 -105.43 -5.72
CA GLN A 328 -29.56 -104.56 -6.70
C GLN A 328 -29.80 -103.08 -6.39
N LYS A 329 -31.06 -102.70 -6.12
CA LYS A 329 -31.45 -101.30 -5.87
C LYS A 329 -30.74 -100.66 -4.67
N VAL A 330 -30.40 -101.47 -3.66
CA VAL A 330 -29.69 -101.00 -2.44
C VAL A 330 -28.31 -100.42 -2.78
N LYS A 331 -27.59 -101.00 -3.75
CA LYS A 331 -26.22 -100.58 -4.09
C LYS A 331 -26.14 -99.31 -4.94
N GLU A 332 -27.15 -99.04 -5.77
CA GLU A 332 -27.21 -97.83 -6.61
C GLU A 332 -27.41 -96.56 -5.76
N LEU A 333 -28.14 -96.67 -4.64
CA LEU A 333 -28.46 -95.54 -3.74
C LEU A 333 -27.28 -95.07 -2.90
N GLU A 334 -26.35 -95.95 -2.50
CA GLU A 334 -25.21 -95.59 -1.62
C GLU A 334 -24.23 -94.65 -2.35
N VAL A 335 -23.96 -94.90 -3.64
CA VAL A 335 -23.04 -94.09 -4.46
C VAL A 335 -23.59 -92.68 -4.69
N ALA A 336 -24.89 -92.57 -5.03
CA ALA A 336 -25.54 -91.28 -5.23
C ALA A 336 -25.53 -90.42 -3.95
N ARG A 337 -25.63 -91.03 -2.76
CA ARG A 337 -25.57 -90.31 -1.47
C ARG A 337 -24.21 -89.66 -1.23
N LEU A 338 -23.11 -90.32 -1.61
CA LEU A 338 -21.76 -89.80 -1.40
C LEU A 338 -21.45 -88.62 -2.32
N GLN A 339 -21.83 -88.70 -3.61
CA GLN A 339 -21.62 -87.60 -4.56
C GLN A 339 -22.38 -86.34 -4.11
N SER A 340 -23.68 -86.49 -3.81
CA SER A 340 -24.53 -85.39 -3.34
C SER A 340 -24.04 -84.75 -2.04
N ALA A 341 -23.30 -85.46 -1.18
CA ALA A 341 -22.74 -84.92 0.06
C ALA A 341 -21.52 -84.01 -0.17
N VAL A 342 -20.80 -84.16 -1.28
CA VAL A 342 -19.70 -83.25 -1.67
C VAL A 342 -20.23 -82.09 -2.51
N ASP A 343 -21.18 -82.37 -3.41
CA ASP A 343 -21.81 -81.33 -4.24
C ASP A 343 -22.55 -80.28 -3.40
N SER A 344 -23.15 -80.70 -2.27
CA SER A 344 -23.87 -79.83 -1.33
C SER A 344 -23.00 -79.19 -0.24
N ALA A 345 -21.68 -79.42 -0.24
CA ALA A 345 -20.77 -78.83 0.74
C ALA A 345 -20.51 -77.33 0.44
N GLN A 346 -20.69 -76.46 1.44
CA GLN A 346 -20.44 -75.01 1.28
C GLN A 346 -18.95 -74.63 1.31
N THR A 347 -18.05 -75.55 1.66
CA THR A 347 -16.60 -75.34 1.46
C THR A 347 -16.30 -75.28 -0.03
N ASN A 348 -15.62 -74.23 -0.50
CA ASN A 348 -15.19 -74.13 -1.88
C ASN A 348 -14.12 -75.21 -2.16
N LEU A 349 -14.50 -76.31 -2.82
CA LEU A 349 -13.70 -77.52 -2.91
C LEU A 349 -13.41 -77.90 -4.36
N MET A 350 -12.12 -77.99 -4.68
CA MET A 350 -11.58 -78.40 -5.97
C MET A 350 -10.71 -79.65 -5.77
N MET A 351 -10.79 -80.62 -6.67
CA MET A 351 -9.92 -81.81 -6.67
C MET A 351 -9.23 -81.95 -8.02
N CYS A 352 -7.98 -82.39 -8.01
CA CYS A 352 -7.19 -82.67 -9.20
C CYS A 352 -6.52 -84.05 -9.12
N ASP A 353 -6.18 -84.59 -10.29
CA ASP A 353 -5.45 -85.86 -10.43
C ASP A 353 -3.94 -85.72 -10.09
N ALA A 354 -3.19 -86.81 -10.23
CA ALA A 354 -1.75 -86.83 -10.00
C ALA A 354 -0.94 -85.94 -10.97
N ASP A 355 -1.48 -85.63 -12.16
CA ASP A 355 -0.92 -84.68 -13.12
C ASP A 355 -1.40 -83.23 -12.89
N LEU A 356 -2.19 -83.02 -11.84
CA LEU A 356 -2.80 -81.76 -11.39
C LEU A 356 -3.86 -81.18 -12.33
N ASN A 357 -4.50 -82.01 -13.16
CA ASN A 357 -5.71 -81.66 -13.89
C ASN A 357 -6.93 -81.73 -12.97
N ILE A 358 -7.78 -80.71 -12.97
CA ILE A 358 -8.97 -80.61 -12.12
C ILE A 358 -9.99 -81.67 -12.56
N THR A 359 -10.23 -82.65 -11.70
CA THR A 359 -11.17 -83.76 -11.91
C THR A 359 -12.55 -83.47 -11.33
N TYR A 360 -12.62 -82.58 -10.35
CA TYR A 360 -13.87 -82.16 -9.70
C TYR A 360 -13.77 -80.74 -9.16
N ALA A 361 -14.89 -80.01 -9.19
CA ALA A 361 -15.06 -78.72 -8.55
C ALA A 361 -16.55 -78.57 -8.17
N ASN A 362 -16.86 -78.23 -6.92
CA ASN A 362 -18.24 -78.06 -6.48
C ASN A 362 -18.82 -76.67 -6.85
N GLU A 363 -20.15 -76.51 -6.76
CA GLU A 363 -20.80 -75.23 -7.07
C GLU A 363 -20.30 -74.07 -6.19
N ALA A 364 -19.82 -74.35 -4.97
CA ALA A 364 -19.23 -73.34 -4.10
C ALA A 364 -17.95 -72.73 -4.72
N VAL A 365 -16.94 -73.53 -5.08
CA VAL A 365 -15.70 -72.99 -5.68
C VAL A 365 -15.94 -72.39 -7.06
N ILE A 366 -16.86 -72.95 -7.85
CA ILE A 366 -17.27 -72.38 -9.13
C ILE A 366 -17.94 -71.02 -8.92
N GLY A 367 -18.88 -70.90 -7.99
CA GLY A 367 -19.60 -69.66 -7.68
C GLY A 367 -18.70 -68.56 -7.10
N MET A 368 -17.75 -68.93 -6.23
CA MET A 368 -16.75 -68.01 -5.69
C MET A 368 -15.81 -67.47 -6.79
N LEU A 369 -15.28 -68.35 -7.63
CA LEU A 369 -14.43 -67.95 -8.77
C LEU A 369 -15.22 -67.19 -9.85
N ALA A 370 -16.52 -67.47 -10.02
CA ALA A 370 -17.43 -66.73 -10.90
C ALA A 370 -17.73 -65.32 -10.39
N HIS A 371 -17.95 -65.16 -9.09
CA HIS A 371 -18.17 -63.84 -8.47
C HIS A 371 -16.96 -62.92 -8.64
N ARG A 372 -15.74 -63.48 -8.53
CA ARG A 372 -14.45 -62.79 -8.65
C ARG A 372 -13.79 -62.89 -10.03
N VAL A 373 -14.54 -63.31 -11.05
CA VAL A 373 -13.96 -63.70 -12.35
C VAL A 373 -13.34 -62.53 -13.12
N ASN A 374 -13.82 -61.31 -12.91
CA ASN A 374 -13.37 -60.13 -13.65
C ASN A 374 -11.97 -59.70 -13.17
N GLU A 375 -11.79 -59.72 -11.86
CA GLU A 375 -10.53 -59.47 -11.16
C GLU A 375 -9.51 -60.56 -11.50
N LEU A 376 -9.88 -61.84 -11.37
CA LEU A 376 -9.00 -62.97 -11.65
C LEU A 376 -8.57 -63.02 -13.14
N ARG A 377 -9.44 -62.62 -14.07
CA ARG A 377 -9.11 -62.49 -15.50
C ARG A 377 -8.05 -61.43 -15.81
N THR A 378 -7.76 -60.48 -14.91
CA THR A 378 -6.64 -59.54 -15.10
C THR A 378 -5.27 -60.22 -15.07
N ILE A 379 -5.15 -61.36 -14.36
CA ILE A 379 -3.93 -62.17 -14.27
C ILE A 379 -4.05 -63.45 -15.11
N TRP A 380 -5.26 -64.01 -15.24
CA TRP A 380 -5.54 -65.22 -16.01
C TRP A 380 -6.65 -64.99 -17.06
N PRO A 381 -6.35 -64.36 -18.21
CA PRO A 381 -7.37 -63.95 -19.18
C PRO A 381 -8.22 -65.07 -19.77
N GLY A 382 -7.75 -66.32 -19.71
CA GLY A 382 -8.48 -67.51 -20.13
C GLY A 382 -9.27 -68.23 -19.02
N MET A 383 -9.37 -67.66 -17.81
CA MET A 383 -10.13 -68.28 -16.73
C MET A 383 -11.63 -68.30 -17.05
N ASP A 384 -12.22 -69.49 -16.95
CA ASP A 384 -13.65 -69.72 -17.09
C ASP A 384 -14.14 -70.66 -15.97
N PRO A 385 -14.78 -70.13 -14.91
CA PRO A 385 -15.20 -70.92 -13.74
C PRO A 385 -16.19 -72.04 -14.06
N GLU A 386 -17.01 -71.91 -15.11
CA GLU A 386 -17.93 -72.97 -15.54
C GLU A 386 -17.22 -74.13 -16.28
N ASN A 387 -15.99 -73.91 -16.77
CA ASN A 387 -15.21 -74.88 -17.56
C ASN A 387 -13.86 -75.23 -16.89
N LEU A 388 -13.82 -75.30 -15.54
CA LEU A 388 -12.61 -75.65 -14.79
C LEU A 388 -12.21 -77.14 -14.91
N ILE A 389 -13.18 -78.04 -15.03
CA ILE A 389 -12.93 -79.49 -15.07
C ILE A 389 -12.19 -79.87 -16.36
N GLY A 390 -11.08 -80.59 -16.23
CA GLY A 390 -10.14 -80.91 -17.31
C GLY A 390 -9.07 -79.86 -17.56
N THR A 391 -9.08 -78.72 -16.86
CA THR A 391 -7.97 -77.74 -16.89
C THR A 391 -6.94 -78.03 -15.79
N CYS A 392 -5.70 -77.59 -15.94
CA CYS A 392 -4.63 -77.84 -14.97
C CYS A 392 -4.49 -76.70 -13.95
N ILE A 393 -4.51 -77.02 -12.66
CA ILE A 393 -4.49 -76.04 -11.54
C ILE A 393 -3.18 -75.22 -11.48
N ASP A 394 -2.11 -75.71 -12.13
CA ASP A 394 -0.88 -74.95 -12.44
C ASP A 394 -1.16 -73.59 -13.12
N GLY A 395 -2.27 -73.48 -13.87
CA GLY A 395 -2.71 -72.24 -14.49
C GLY A 395 -3.06 -71.14 -13.49
N PHE A 396 -3.32 -71.48 -12.22
CA PHE A 396 -3.74 -70.56 -11.16
C PHE A 396 -2.60 -70.22 -10.19
N HIS A 397 -1.33 -70.32 -10.61
CA HIS A 397 -0.20 -69.88 -9.80
C HIS A 397 0.89 -69.18 -10.62
N LYS A 398 1.47 -68.12 -10.05
CA LYS A 398 2.53 -67.31 -10.68
C LYS A 398 3.83 -68.08 -10.92
N ASN A 399 4.02 -69.21 -10.24
CA ASN A 399 5.14 -70.14 -10.46
C ASN A 399 4.63 -71.60 -10.44
N PRO A 400 4.19 -72.14 -11.59
CA PRO A 400 3.65 -73.50 -11.68
C PRO A 400 4.63 -74.57 -11.18
N ALA A 401 5.92 -74.42 -11.49
CA ALA A 401 6.96 -75.37 -11.07
C ALA A 401 7.11 -75.46 -9.53
N HIS A 402 6.83 -74.37 -8.80
CA HIS A 402 6.80 -74.38 -7.34
C HIS A 402 5.55 -75.09 -6.80
N GLN A 403 4.37 -74.77 -7.36
CA GLN A 403 3.10 -75.42 -6.98
C GLN A 403 3.17 -76.92 -7.21
N ARG A 404 3.61 -77.36 -8.41
CA ARG A 404 3.75 -78.78 -8.75
C ARG A 404 4.73 -79.51 -7.83
N ALA A 405 5.85 -78.89 -7.45
CA ALA A 405 6.81 -79.45 -6.50
C ALA A 405 6.36 -79.45 -5.03
N LEU A 406 5.34 -78.65 -4.68
CA LEU A 406 4.67 -78.70 -3.37
C LEU A 406 3.60 -79.80 -3.37
N LEU A 407 2.72 -79.80 -4.38
CA LEU A 407 1.56 -80.66 -4.50
C LEU A 407 1.88 -82.12 -4.87
N SER A 408 3.09 -82.43 -5.37
CA SER A 408 3.51 -83.82 -5.64
C SER A 408 4.29 -84.48 -4.48
N ASP A 409 4.57 -83.77 -3.39
CA ASP A 409 5.36 -84.28 -2.26
C ASP A 409 4.45 -84.48 -1.04
N LYS A 410 4.01 -85.73 -0.81
CA LYS A 410 3.16 -86.11 0.34
C LYS A 410 3.72 -85.63 1.69
N SER A 411 5.03 -85.43 1.83
CA SER A 411 5.63 -84.97 3.10
C SER A 411 5.41 -83.48 3.39
N ARG A 412 4.87 -82.72 2.42
CA ARG A 412 4.56 -81.29 2.53
C ARG A 412 3.07 -80.99 2.63
N LEU A 413 2.22 -82.02 2.66
CA LEU A 413 0.77 -81.90 2.69
C LEU A 413 0.21 -82.49 4.00
N PRO A 414 -0.80 -81.87 4.62
CA PRO A 414 -1.53 -80.69 4.15
C PRO A 414 -0.72 -79.38 4.23
N ALA A 415 -0.97 -78.46 3.31
CA ALA A 415 -0.34 -77.15 3.22
C ALA A 415 -1.38 -76.03 3.13
N GLN A 416 -1.31 -75.06 4.05
CA GLN A 416 -2.13 -73.86 4.02
C GLN A 416 -1.28 -72.64 3.63
N ALA A 417 -1.85 -71.74 2.81
CA ALA A 417 -1.28 -70.43 2.50
C ALA A 417 -2.37 -69.36 2.35
N GLU A 418 -2.10 -68.15 2.83
CA GLU A 418 -2.85 -66.96 2.44
C GLU A 418 -2.17 -66.36 1.20
N ILE A 419 -2.92 -66.13 0.12
CA ILE A 419 -2.43 -65.67 -1.18
C ILE A 419 -3.20 -64.42 -1.63
N GLU A 420 -2.47 -63.40 -2.11
CA GLU A 420 -3.06 -62.20 -2.69
C GLU A 420 -2.96 -62.28 -4.22
N VAL A 421 -4.12 -62.22 -4.90
CA VAL A 421 -4.25 -62.41 -6.35
C VAL A 421 -5.22 -61.37 -6.89
N ALA A 422 -4.77 -60.55 -7.84
CA ALA A 422 -5.56 -59.46 -8.45
C ALA A 422 -6.16 -58.43 -7.45
N GLY A 423 -5.58 -58.31 -6.24
CA GLY A 423 -6.09 -57.47 -5.14
C GLY A 423 -7.06 -58.18 -4.19
N LEU A 424 -7.45 -59.42 -4.52
CA LEU A 424 -8.27 -60.28 -3.68
C LEU A 424 -7.38 -61.13 -2.77
N THR A 425 -7.87 -61.44 -1.56
CA THR A 425 -7.14 -62.23 -0.56
C THR A 425 -7.84 -63.57 -0.34
N PHE A 426 -7.15 -64.67 -0.63
CA PHE A 426 -7.68 -66.03 -0.44
C PHE A 426 -6.84 -66.82 0.56
N SER A 427 -7.47 -67.53 1.48
CA SER A 427 -6.84 -68.68 2.16
C SER A 427 -7.05 -69.92 1.31
N VAL A 428 -5.98 -70.63 0.99
CA VAL A 428 -6.01 -71.92 0.29
C VAL A 428 -5.40 -73.02 1.16
N ASN A 429 -6.06 -74.18 1.21
CA ASN A 429 -5.62 -75.35 1.98
C ASN A 429 -5.59 -76.58 1.06
N ALA A 430 -4.40 -77.14 0.83
CA ALA A 430 -4.20 -78.29 -0.05
C ALA A 430 -3.89 -79.56 0.74
N SER A 431 -4.57 -80.66 0.42
CA SER A 431 -4.40 -82.00 1.00
C SER A 431 -4.30 -83.06 -0.11
N TYR A 432 -3.70 -84.21 0.17
CA TYR A 432 -3.59 -85.31 -0.82
C TYR A 432 -4.80 -86.26 -0.79
N ILE A 433 -4.99 -87.01 -1.88
CA ILE A 433 -6.01 -88.06 -2.04
C ILE A 433 -5.32 -89.40 -2.28
N GLU A 434 -5.82 -90.47 -1.66
CA GLU A 434 -5.32 -91.84 -1.82
C GLU A 434 -6.42 -92.83 -2.23
N SER A 435 -6.01 -93.86 -2.98
CA SER A 435 -6.78 -95.08 -3.22
C SER A 435 -6.95 -95.89 -1.93
N PRO A 436 -7.99 -96.74 -1.79
CA PRO A 436 -8.07 -97.74 -0.72
C PRO A 436 -6.82 -98.63 -0.58
N ASP A 437 -6.02 -98.77 -1.66
CA ASP A 437 -4.76 -99.52 -1.68
C ASP A 437 -3.51 -98.68 -1.31
N GLY A 438 -3.68 -97.38 -0.98
CA GLY A 438 -2.62 -96.45 -0.55
C GLY A 438 -1.88 -95.72 -1.69
N GLU A 439 -2.22 -95.98 -2.95
CA GLU A 439 -1.66 -95.23 -4.08
C GLU A 439 -2.16 -93.78 -4.13
N TYR A 440 -1.29 -92.86 -4.51
CA TYR A 440 -1.60 -91.43 -4.64
C TYR A 440 -2.48 -91.18 -5.86
N MET A 441 -3.62 -90.52 -5.66
CA MET A 441 -4.58 -90.22 -6.75
C MET A 441 -4.57 -88.76 -7.19
N GLY A 442 -4.02 -87.85 -6.38
CA GLY A 442 -4.02 -86.41 -6.66
C GLY A 442 -4.22 -85.58 -5.39
N ASN A 443 -4.78 -84.37 -5.53
CA ASN A 443 -5.00 -83.44 -4.41
C ASN A 443 -6.42 -82.90 -4.33
N MET A 444 -6.80 -82.50 -3.13
CA MET A 444 -7.96 -81.69 -2.81
C MET A 444 -7.47 -80.31 -2.36
N VAL A 445 -8.04 -79.23 -2.88
CA VAL A 445 -7.71 -77.85 -2.53
C VAL A 445 -9.00 -77.12 -2.14
N GLU A 446 -9.04 -76.70 -0.88
CA GLU A 446 -10.09 -75.86 -0.33
C GLU A 446 -9.71 -74.37 -0.49
N TRP A 447 -10.69 -73.53 -0.81
CA TRP A 447 -10.51 -72.08 -0.99
C TRP A 447 -11.43 -71.29 -0.05
N GLN A 448 -10.99 -70.12 0.40
CA GLN A 448 -11.80 -69.18 1.16
C GLN A 448 -11.44 -67.74 0.76
N ASP A 449 -12.41 -67.00 0.22
CA ASP A 449 -12.28 -65.54 0.03
C ASP A 449 -12.33 -64.84 1.38
N LEU A 450 -11.31 -64.04 1.68
CA LEU A 450 -11.17 -63.24 2.90
C LEU A 450 -11.23 -61.74 2.61
N THR A 451 -11.40 -61.34 1.34
CA THR A 451 -11.22 -59.95 0.87
C THR A 451 -12.08 -58.96 1.66
N GLU A 452 -13.40 -59.16 1.71
CA GLU A 452 -14.32 -58.24 2.41
C GLU A 452 -14.13 -58.23 3.93
N GLN A 453 -13.65 -59.32 4.52
CA GLN A 453 -13.27 -59.35 5.94
C GLN A 453 -12.01 -58.51 6.16
N LYS A 454 -10.99 -58.70 5.32
CA LYS A 454 -9.73 -57.95 5.38
C LYS A 454 -9.92 -56.47 5.05
N GLU A 455 -10.87 -56.11 4.20
CA GLU A 455 -11.25 -54.71 3.96
C GLU A 455 -11.91 -54.08 5.20
N LYS A 456 -12.82 -54.78 5.88
CA LYS A 456 -13.41 -54.29 7.15
C LYS A 456 -12.38 -54.19 8.28
N GLU A 457 -11.48 -55.17 8.41
CA GLU A 457 -10.34 -55.11 9.34
C GLU A 457 -9.42 -53.92 9.01
N ARG A 458 -9.09 -53.71 7.73
CA ARG A 458 -8.30 -52.56 7.24
C ARG A 458 -9.04 -51.23 7.45
N GLU A 459 -10.36 -51.19 7.34
CA GLU A 459 -11.14 -49.96 7.54
C GLU A 459 -11.22 -49.57 9.01
N VAL A 460 -11.46 -50.51 9.92
CA VAL A 460 -11.38 -50.26 11.37
C VAL A 460 -9.97 -49.81 11.76
N ALA A 461 -8.93 -50.49 11.26
CA ALA A 461 -7.54 -50.08 11.48
C ALA A 461 -7.22 -48.70 10.87
N ARG A 462 -7.82 -48.33 9.72
CA ARG A 462 -7.70 -47.02 9.09
C ARG A 462 -8.36 -45.92 9.92
N LEU A 463 -9.55 -46.17 10.45
CA LEU A 463 -10.26 -45.22 11.31
C LEU A 463 -9.52 -45.02 12.64
N GLN A 464 -9.08 -46.10 13.27
CA GLN A 464 -8.26 -46.03 14.49
C GLN A 464 -6.93 -45.30 14.23
N SER A 465 -6.17 -45.69 13.20
CA SER A 465 -4.93 -45.00 12.83
C SER A 465 -5.15 -43.53 12.46
N GLY A 466 -6.32 -43.18 11.91
CA GLY A 466 -6.69 -41.79 11.61
C GLY A 466 -7.03 -40.96 12.85
N LEU A 467 -7.51 -41.58 13.92
CA LEU A 467 -7.70 -40.96 15.23
C LEU A 467 -6.38 -40.88 16.01
N ASP A 468 -5.57 -41.94 15.97
CA ASP A 468 -4.27 -42.04 16.64
C ASP A 468 -3.30 -40.97 16.11
N SER A 469 -3.32 -40.73 14.79
CA SER A 469 -2.50 -39.70 14.12
C SER A 469 -3.17 -38.33 13.98
N ALA A 470 -4.37 -38.12 14.54
CA ALA A 470 -5.02 -36.82 14.53
C ALA A 470 -4.31 -35.82 15.47
N GLU A 471 -3.95 -34.64 14.95
CA GLU A 471 -3.39 -33.55 15.76
C GLU A 471 -4.40 -32.98 16.79
N THR A 472 -5.69 -33.21 16.58
CA THR A 472 -6.75 -32.91 17.55
C THR A 472 -6.61 -33.83 18.75
N ASN A 473 -6.56 -33.26 19.96
CA ASN A 473 -6.52 -34.01 21.20
C ASN A 473 -7.88 -34.71 21.45
N ILE A 474 -7.98 -36.02 21.20
CA ILE A 474 -9.24 -36.78 21.28
C ILE A 474 -9.18 -37.79 22.42
N MET A 475 -10.20 -37.75 23.28
CA MET A 475 -10.44 -38.70 24.36
C MET A 475 -11.87 -39.24 24.25
N MET A 476 -12.09 -40.54 24.39
CA MET A 476 -13.43 -41.13 24.44
C MET A 476 -13.65 -41.88 25.75
N CYS A 477 -14.88 -41.86 26.26
CA CYS A 477 -15.26 -42.47 27.53
C CYS A 477 -16.60 -43.21 27.44
N ASP A 478 -16.73 -44.24 28.27
CA ASP A 478 -17.94 -45.06 28.38
C ASP A 478 -19.10 -44.35 29.12
N ASN A 479 -20.21 -45.07 29.34
CA ASN A 479 -21.40 -44.55 30.01
C ASN A 479 -21.19 -44.24 31.52
N ASP A 480 -20.14 -44.77 32.15
CA ASP A 480 -19.71 -44.45 33.52
C ASP A 480 -18.63 -43.34 33.56
N LEU A 481 -18.26 -42.81 32.38
CA LEU A 481 -17.20 -41.84 32.12
C LEU A 481 -15.76 -42.35 32.40
N ASN A 482 -15.51 -43.65 32.28
CA ASN A 482 -14.15 -44.19 32.22
C ASN A 482 -13.60 -44.01 30.81
N ILE A 483 -12.36 -43.54 30.69
CA ILE A 483 -11.69 -43.31 29.42
C ILE A 483 -11.41 -44.67 28.76
N ILE A 484 -12.00 -44.91 27.58
CA ILE A 484 -11.82 -46.13 26.79
C ILE A 484 -10.83 -45.94 25.63
N TYR A 485 -10.59 -44.68 25.23
CA TYR A 485 -9.64 -44.32 24.18
C TYR A 485 -9.06 -42.92 24.44
N ALA A 486 -7.79 -42.72 24.09
CA ALA A 486 -7.10 -41.44 24.13
C ALA A 486 -5.97 -41.48 23.08
N ASN A 487 -5.89 -40.50 22.18
CA ASN A 487 -4.87 -40.47 21.14
C ASN A 487 -3.53 -39.85 21.61
N ASP A 488 -2.48 -40.03 20.81
CA ASP A 488 -1.14 -39.52 21.14
C ASP A 488 -1.12 -37.99 21.34
N ALA A 489 -1.98 -37.24 20.65
CA ALA A 489 -2.13 -35.80 20.84
C ALA A 489 -2.61 -35.45 22.26
N VAL A 490 -3.75 -36.01 22.73
CA VAL A 490 -4.24 -35.71 24.08
C VAL A 490 -3.28 -36.20 25.17
N VAL A 491 -2.60 -37.33 24.94
CA VAL A 491 -1.53 -37.83 25.81
C VAL A 491 -0.38 -36.82 25.88
N ALA A 492 0.13 -36.34 24.75
CA ALA A 492 1.22 -35.38 24.68
C ALA A 492 0.87 -34.02 25.31
N MET A 493 -0.36 -33.53 25.10
CA MET A 493 -0.87 -32.31 25.72
C MET A 493 -0.96 -32.43 27.24
N LEU A 494 -1.59 -33.50 27.74
CA LEU A 494 -1.67 -33.78 29.18
C LEU A 494 -0.28 -34.03 29.80
N GLN A 495 0.67 -34.58 29.03
CA GLN A 495 2.06 -34.80 29.43
C GLN A 495 2.87 -33.49 29.47
N LYS A 496 2.64 -32.53 28.56
CA LYS A 496 3.22 -31.17 28.61
C LYS A 496 2.76 -30.41 29.86
N ARG A 497 1.51 -30.61 30.28
CA ARG A 497 0.83 -29.91 31.40
C ARG A 497 0.71 -30.73 32.69
N VAL A 498 1.43 -31.85 32.79
CA VAL A 498 1.21 -32.84 33.86
C VAL A 498 1.56 -32.32 35.26
N HIS A 499 2.43 -31.30 35.37
CA HIS A 499 2.84 -30.75 36.65
C HIS A 499 1.71 -29.90 37.25
N GLU A 500 1.14 -29.00 36.44
CA GLU A 500 0.03 -28.11 36.79
C GLU A 500 -1.25 -28.92 37.00
N LEU A 501 -1.59 -29.83 36.08
CA LEU A 501 -2.82 -30.62 36.15
C LEU A 501 -2.87 -31.54 37.38
N ARG A 502 -1.71 -31.98 37.90
CA ARG A 502 -1.63 -32.79 39.14
C ARG A 502 -1.99 -32.03 40.41
N GLU A 503 -2.08 -30.70 40.39
CA GLU A 503 -2.62 -29.92 41.51
C GLU A 503 -4.13 -30.19 41.73
N ILE A 504 -4.86 -30.53 40.66
CA ILE A 504 -6.31 -30.81 40.71
C ILE A 504 -6.62 -32.30 40.51
N TRP A 505 -5.81 -33.01 39.71
CA TRP A 505 -5.92 -34.46 39.48
C TRP A 505 -4.63 -35.18 39.93
N PRO A 506 -4.41 -35.41 41.25
CA PRO A 506 -3.14 -35.95 41.75
C PRO A 506 -2.77 -37.35 41.27
N THR A 507 -3.75 -38.13 40.79
CA THR A 507 -3.55 -39.47 40.23
C THR A 507 -3.39 -39.49 38.71
N LEU A 508 -3.27 -38.33 38.05
CA LEU A 508 -3.09 -38.24 36.61
C LEU A 508 -1.76 -38.87 36.16
N ASP A 509 -1.85 -39.91 35.34
CA ASP A 509 -0.75 -40.45 34.55
C ASP A 509 -1.14 -40.41 33.06
N PRO A 510 -0.60 -39.47 32.27
CA PRO A 510 -0.91 -39.35 30.85
C PRO A 510 -0.60 -40.60 30.02
N GLN A 511 0.31 -41.48 30.47
CA GLN A 511 0.63 -42.73 29.76
C GLN A 511 -0.31 -43.89 30.13
N ASN A 512 -1.14 -43.73 31.17
CA ASN A 512 -2.06 -44.76 31.67
C ASN A 512 -3.48 -44.19 31.88
N LEU A 513 -3.98 -43.44 30.90
CA LEU A 513 -5.31 -42.81 30.94
C LEU A 513 -6.47 -43.83 30.79
N ILE A 514 -6.24 -44.94 30.08
CA ILE A 514 -7.31 -45.92 29.79
C ILE A 514 -7.76 -46.60 31.09
N GLY A 515 -9.08 -46.58 31.34
CA GLY A 515 -9.70 -47.04 32.57
C GLY A 515 -9.74 -46.01 33.71
N ALA A 516 -9.11 -44.84 33.56
CA ALA A 516 -9.28 -43.73 34.50
C ALA A 516 -10.57 -42.93 34.19
N CYS A 517 -11.20 -42.35 35.20
CA CYS A 517 -12.42 -41.56 35.01
C CYS A 517 -12.14 -40.09 34.69
N ILE A 518 -12.82 -39.54 33.67
CA ILE A 518 -12.66 -38.15 33.18
C ILE A 518 -13.09 -37.08 34.19
N ASP A 519 -13.72 -37.45 35.30
CA ASP A 519 -14.08 -36.54 36.39
C ASP A 519 -12.87 -35.92 37.10
N GLY A 520 -11.67 -36.51 36.98
CA GLY A 520 -10.51 -36.19 37.83
C GLY A 520 -10.04 -34.72 37.85
N PHE A 521 -10.33 -33.94 36.80
CA PHE A 521 -10.01 -32.51 36.72
C PHE A 521 -11.23 -31.58 36.93
N HIS A 522 -12.44 -32.13 37.07
CA HIS A 522 -13.67 -31.35 37.15
C HIS A 522 -13.92 -30.82 38.57
N LYS A 523 -14.05 -29.49 38.71
CA LYS A 523 -14.40 -28.83 39.98
C LYS A 523 -15.79 -29.21 40.53
N ASN A 524 -16.67 -29.76 39.70
CA ASN A 524 -17.96 -30.33 40.11
C ASN A 524 -18.32 -31.57 39.25
N PRO A 525 -17.83 -32.76 39.62
CA PRO A 525 -18.05 -34.00 38.86
C PRO A 525 -19.53 -34.36 38.65
N ALA A 526 -20.37 -34.09 39.66
CA ALA A 526 -21.81 -34.38 39.58
C ALA A 526 -22.54 -33.53 38.52
N HIS A 527 -22.08 -32.29 38.28
CA HIS A 527 -22.61 -31.47 37.19
C HIS A 527 -22.17 -32.00 35.83
N GLN A 528 -20.92 -32.46 35.70
CA GLN A 528 -20.40 -32.99 34.45
C GLN A 528 -21.10 -34.29 34.04
N ARG A 529 -21.29 -35.24 34.98
CA ARG A 529 -22.08 -36.45 34.73
C ARG A 529 -23.48 -36.13 34.22
N ALA A 530 -24.18 -35.17 34.84
CA ALA A 530 -25.52 -34.75 34.43
C ALA A 530 -25.56 -33.89 33.14
N LEU A 531 -24.41 -33.48 32.59
CA LEU A 531 -24.29 -32.91 31.24
C LEU A 531 -24.01 -34.01 30.22
N LEU A 532 -23.02 -34.86 30.48
CA LEU A 532 -22.57 -35.89 29.56
C LEU A 532 -23.57 -37.05 29.42
N SER A 533 -24.36 -37.37 30.44
CA SER A 533 -25.38 -38.44 30.37
C SER A 533 -26.68 -38.03 29.66
N ASP A 534 -26.78 -36.83 29.11
CA ASP A 534 -27.98 -36.31 28.46
C ASP A 534 -27.70 -35.93 27.01
N LYS A 535 -28.04 -36.84 26.09
CA LYS A 535 -27.90 -36.66 24.63
C LYS A 535 -28.54 -35.34 24.14
N SER A 536 -29.60 -34.85 24.77
CA SER A 536 -30.26 -33.60 24.35
C SER A 536 -29.45 -32.33 24.65
N ARG A 537 -28.38 -32.46 25.43
CA ARG A 537 -27.47 -31.38 25.83
C ARG A 537 -26.11 -31.46 25.14
N LEU A 538 -25.96 -32.35 24.16
CA LEU A 538 -24.74 -32.58 23.39
C LEU A 538 -24.99 -32.40 21.88
N PRO A 539 -24.01 -31.90 21.09
CA PRO A 539 -22.66 -31.52 21.50
C PRO A 539 -22.61 -30.25 22.36
N ALA A 540 -21.64 -30.19 23.27
CA ALA A 540 -21.44 -29.08 24.21
C ALA A 540 -19.99 -28.60 24.18
N LYS A 541 -19.80 -27.31 23.84
CA LYS A 541 -18.49 -26.64 23.90
C LYS A 541 -18.39 -25.71 25.11
N ALA A 542 -17.26 -25.74 25.81
CA ALA A 542 -16.95 -24.86 26.93
C ALA A 542 -15.48 -24.43 26.92
N GLU A 543 -15.19 -23.20 27.36
CA GLU A 543 -13.85 -22.78 27.76
C GLU A 543 -13.74 -22.98 29.29
N ILE A 544 -12.74 -23.74 29.73
CA ILE A 544 -12.55 -24.12 31.15
C ILE A 544 -11.16 -23.71 31.63
N ASN A 545 -11.06 -23.23 32.87
CA ASN A 545 -9.78 -22.95 33.51
C ASN A 545 -9.48 -23.96 34.64
N VAL A 546 -8.36 -24.67 34.50
CA VAL A 546 -7.93 -25.81 35.31
C VAL A 546 -6.45 -25.61 35.67
N ALA A 547 -6.13 -25.49 36.97
CA ALA A 547 -4.78 -25.22 37.47
C ALA A 547 -4.08 -24.00 36.81
N GLY A 548 -4.86 -22.95 36.49
CA GLY A 548 -4.38 -21.75 35.80
C GLY A 548 -4.35 -21.87 34.27
N LEU A 549 -4.26 -23.10 33.74
CA LEU A 549 -4.34 -23.39 32.31
C LEU A 549 -5.76 -23.18 31.78
N THR A 550 -5.88 -22.77 30.52
CA THR A 550 -7.16 -22.52 29.85
C THR A 550 -7.33 -23.47 28.66
N PHE A 551 -8.41 -24.25 28.66
CA PHE A 551 -8.73 -25.22 27.61
C PHE A 551 -10.08 -24.93 26.98
N SER A 552 -10.16 -25.02 25.65
CA SER A 552 -11.43 -25.22 24.95
C SER A 552 -11.72 -26.72 24.88
N VAL A 553 -12.81 -27.17 25.49
CA VAL A 553 -13.29 -28.56 25.41
C VAL A 553 -14.58 -28.64 24.62
N ASN A 554 -14.72 -29.66 23.76
CA ASN A 554 -15.93 -29.93 22.98
C ASN A 554 -16.34 -31.39 23.18
N ALA A 555 -17.47 -31.62 23.85
CA ALA A 555 -18.00 -32.95 24.13
C ALA A 555 -19.12 -33.30 23.15
N SER A 556 -19.06 -34.49 22.55
CA SER A 556 -20.05 -35.06 21.63
C SER A 556 -20.39 -36.49 22.06
N TYR A 557 -21.59 -36.96 21.73
CA TYR A 557 -21.99 -38.34 22.04
C TYR A 557 -21.54 -39.34 20.95
N ILE A 558 -21.46 -40.62 21.31
CA ILE A 558 -21.18 -41.75 20.41
C ILE A 558 -22.40 -42.69 20.43
N GLU A 559 -22.79 -43.25 19.28
CA GLU A 559 -23.90 -44.23 19.19
C GLU A 559 -23.52 -45.47 18.38
N SER A 560 -24.20 -46.59 18.66
CA SER A 560 -24.12 -47.81 17.86
C SER A 560 -24.88 -47.64 16.53
N PRO A 561 -24.64 -48.52 15.53
CA PRO A 561 -25.44 -48.57 14.30
C PRO A 561 -26.95 -48.77 14.54
N ASP A 562 -27.33 -49.37 15.67
CA ASP A 562 -28.71 -49.61 16.09
C ASP A 562 -29.32 -48.42 16.89
N GLY A 563 -28.55 -47.36 17.14
CA GLY A 563 -28.98 -46.16 17.87
C GLY A 563 -28.92 -46.28 19.40
N GLU A 564 -28.10 -47.19 19.93
CA GLU A 564 -27.80 -47.26 21.37
C GLU A 564 -26.66 -46.29 21.74
N TYR A 565 -26.79 -45.62 22.89
CA TYR A 565 -25.80 -44.64 23.36
C TYR A 565 -24.56 -45.32 23.96
N MET A 566 -23.39 -45.03 23.37
CA MET A 566 -22.10 -45.68 23.65
C MET A 566 -21.10 -44.79 24.41
N GLY A 567 -21.55 -43.68 25.00
CA GLY A 567 -20.72 -42.75 25.76
C GLY A 567 -20.37 -41.47 24.99
N ASN A 568 -19.22 -40.89 25.27
CA ASN A 568 -18.85 -39.56 24.78
C ASN A 568 -17.43 -39.48 24.23
N MET A 569 -17.26 -38.71 23.15
CA MET A 569 -15.98 -38.17 22.70
C MET A 569 -15.81 -36.76 23.24
N VAL A 570 -14.63 -36.43 23.76
CA VAL A 570 -14.25 -35.09 24.22
C VAL A 570 -12.96 -34.67 23.51
N GLU A 571 -13.09 -33.63 22.69
CA GLU A 571 -11.97 -32.95 22.03
C GLU A 571 -11.42 -31.87 22.97
N TRP A 572 -10.10 -31.70 22.97
CA TRP A 572 -9.41 -30.67 23.76
C TRP A 572 -8.55 -29.76 22.89
N GLN A 573 -8.44 -28.50 23.31
CA GLN A 573 -7.50 -27.53 22.78
C GLN A 573 -6.92 -26.74 23.95
N ASP A 574 -5.61 -26.85 24.19
CA ASP A 574 -4.88 -25.90 25.05
C ASP A 574 -4.94 -24.53 24.37
N LEU A 575 -5.39 -23.52 25.12
CA LEU A 575 -5.47 -22.11 24.72
C LEU A 575 -4.69 -21.22 25.70
N THR A 576 -3.85 -21.80 26.57
CA THR A 576 -3.19 -21.08 27.67
C THR A 576 -2.19 -20.05 27.14
N GLU A 577 -1.39 -20.42 26.13
CA GLU A 577 -0.39 -19.54 25.54
C GLU A 577 -1.06 -18.46 24.66
N GLU A 578 -2.14 -18.81 23.95
CA GLU A 578 -2.97 -17.90 23.18
C GLU A 578 -3.65 -16.86 24.06
N LYS A 579 -4.22 -17.28 25.20
CA LYS A 579 -4.98 -16.41 26.12
C LYS A 579 -4.08 -15.51 26.97
N ASP A 580 -2.90 -15.98 27.40
CA ASP A 580 -1.95 -15.07 28.05
C ASP A 580 -1.36 -14.07 27.04
N ALA A 581 -1.06 -14.49 25.81
CA ALA A 581 -0.63 -13.57 24.75
C ALA A 581 -1.71 -12.53 24.43
N GLU A 582 -2.98 -12.93 24.29
CA GLU A 582 -4.11 -12.00 24.11
C GLU A 582 -4.16 -10.99 25.27
N SER A 583 -4.00 -11.44 26.52
CA SER A 583 -3.98 -10.60 27.72
C SER A 583 -2.80 -9.62 27.76
N GLN A 584 -1.59 -10.08 27.47
CA GLN A 584 -0.39 -9.24 27.46
C GLN A 584 -0.40 -8.23 26.30
N ILE A 585 -0.86 -8.63 25.10
CA ILE A 585 -1.02 -7.74 23.95
C ILE A 585 -2.07 -6.66 24.24
N GLN A 586 -3.24 -7.01 24.79
CA GLN A 586 -4.25 -6.02 25.20
C GLN A 586 -3.71 -5.04 26.25
N ARG A 587 -2.89 -5.52 27.20
CA ARG A 587 -2.23 -4.66 28.21
C ARG A 587 -1.28 -3.66 27.57
N ILE A 588 -0.41 -4.09 26.65
CA ILE A 588 0.52 -3.19 25.96
C ILE A 588 -0.20 -2.20 25.05
N ILE A 589 -1.26 -2.62 24.35
CA ILE A 589 -2.08 -1.70 23.55
C ILE A 589 -2.71 -0.62 24.47
N ALA A 590 -3.20 -0.99 25.65
CA ALA A 590 -3.73 -0.04 26.62
C ALA A 590 -2.64 0.88 27.22
N ALA A 591 -1.46 0.34 27.55
CA ALA A 591 -0.32 1.09 28.06
C ALA A 591 0.19 2.10 27.02
N ALA A 592 0.42 1.66 25.77
CA ALA A 592 0.84 2.52 24.67
C ALA A 592 -0.20 3.59 24.32
N ALA A 593 -1.50 3.27 24.34
CA ALA A 593 -2.57 4.24 24.18
C ALA A 593 -2.64 5.27 25.33
N ALA A 594 -2.11 4.93 26.52
CA ALA A 594 -1.92 5.83 27.65
C ALA A 594 -0.54 6.53 27.66
N GLY A 595 0.30 6.34 26.63
CA GLY A 595 1.65 6.90 26.54
C GLY A 595 2.73 6.17 27.36
N GLN A 596 2.40 5.02 27.96
CA GLN A 596 3.30 4.20 28.76
C GLN A 596 4.05 3.19 27.86
N LEU A 597 5.21 3.60 27.35
CA LEU A 597 5.98 2.86 26.33
C LEU A 597 7.13 2.01 26.91
N ASP A 598 7.06 1.68 28.19
CA ASP A 598 8.07 0.90 28.93
C ASP A 598 7.70 -0.59 29.10
N GLU A 599 6.42 -0.97 28.95
CA GLU A 599 6.01 -2.39 29.05
C GLU A 599 6.37 -3.20 27.78
N ARG A 600 6.76 -4.47 27.96
CA ARG A 600 7.12 -5.42 26.89
C ARG A 600 6.51 -6.79 27.20
N ILE A 601 6.10 -7.53 26.16
CA ILE A 601 5.66 -8.93 26.31
C ILE A 601 6.91 -9.77 26.54
N ASP A 602 6.85 -10.70 27.50
CA ASP A 602 7.90 -11.69 27.69
C ASP A 602 7.85 -12.75 26.58
N HIS A 603 8.37 -12.39 25.41
CA HIS A 603 8.44 -13.24 24.22
C HIS A 603 9.26 -14.53 24.43
N ALA A 604 9.96 -14.70 25.56
CA ALA A 604 10.70 -15.93 25.88
C ALA A 604 9.80 -17.04 26.45
N THR A 605 8.59 -16.74 26.93
CA THR A 605 7.62 -17.76 27.38
C THR A 605 6.82 -18.40 26.23
N TYR A 606 6.85 -17.81 25.05
CA TYR A 606 6.07 -18.22 23.88
C TYR A 606 6.92 -18.91 22.80
N ASN A 607 6.24 -19.64 21.91
CA ASN A 607 6.86 -20.30 20.75
C ASN A 607 6.06 -20.04 19.46
N GLY A 608 6.64 -20.38 18.31
CA GLY A 608 5.98 -20.29 17.00
C GLY A 608 5.43 -18.91 16.67
N GLY A 609 4.23 -18.86 16.06
CA GLY A 609 3.61 -17.61 15.63
C GLY A 609 3.29 -16.64 16.77
N ILE A 610 2.94 -17.14 17.97
CA ILE A 610 2.66 -16.29 19.14
C ILE A 610 3.93 -15.52 19.54
N LYS A 611 5.08 -16.18 19.53
CA LYS A 611 6.37 -15.53 19.78
C LYS A 611 6.67 -14.42 18.76
N SER A 612 6.48 -14.68 17.46
CA SER A 612 6.73 -13.65 16.43
C SER A 612 5.75 -12.47 16.52
N ILE A 613 4.53 -12.67 17.02
CA ILE A 613 3.61 -11.57 17.34
C ILE A 613 4.11 -10.78 18.55
N ALA A 614 4.56 -11.45 19.61
CA ALA A 614 5.13 -10.81 20.79
C ALA A 614 6.40 -9.98 20.48
N GLU A 615 7.29 -10.53 19.65
CA GLU A 615 8.47 -9.83 19.13
C GLU A 615 8.05 -8.61 18.29
N GLY A 616 7.14 -8.77 17.31
CA GLY A 616 6.68 -7.66 16.47
C GLY A 616 5.92 -6.55 17.22
N VAL A 617 5.21 -6.87 18.30
CA VAL A 617 4.58 -5.86 19.18
C VAL A 617 5.62 -5.10 20.01
N ASN A 618 6.64 -5.79 20.51
CA ASN A 618 7.76 -5.15 21.21
C ASN A 618 8.55 -4.22 20.27
N ASP A 619 8.92 -4.71 19.08
CA ASP A 619 9.63 -3.94 18.04
C ASP A 619 8.85 -2.69 17.62
N LEU A 620 7.52 -2.79 17.48
CA LEU A 620 6.64 -1.64 17.20
C LEU A 620 6.70 -0.62 18.34
N VAL A 621 6.57 -1.06 19.59
CA VAL A 621 6.63 -0.15 20.74
C VAL A 621 8.00 0.53 20.83
N ASP A 622 9.10 -0.20 20.65
CA ASP A 622 10.45 0.39 20.65
C ASP A 622 10.68 1.39 19.51
N THR A 623 10.16 1.09 18.31
CA THR A 623 10.19 1.97 17.13
C THR A 623 9.53 3.33 17.41
N PHE A 624 8.45 3.38 18.19
CA PHE A 624 7.81 4.65 18.58
C PHE A 624 8.39 5.25 19.89
N ALA A 625 8.86 4.42 20.83
CA ALA A 625 9.31 4.87 22.14
C ALA A 625 10.63 5.63 22.11
N ALA A 626 11.62 5.17 21.33
CA ALA A 626 12.89 5.86 21.17
C ALA A 626 12.73 7.30 20.60
N PRO A 627 12.04 7.52 19.47
CA PRO A 627 11.86 8.87 18.94
C PRO A 627 11.00 9.77 19.85
N ILE A 628 9.93 9.27 20.48
CA ILE A 628 9.11 10.07 21.40
C ILE A 628 9.94 10.54 22.60
N ARG A 629 10.78 9.67 23.19
CA ARG A 629 11.70 10.06 24.27
C ARG A 629 12.77 11.05 23.80
N SER A 630 13.29 10.90 22.58
CA SER A 630 14.27 11.84 21.99
C SER A 630 13.68 13.25 21.85
N VAL A 631 12.49 13.38 21.23
CA VAL A 631 11.79 14.66 21.11
C VAL A 631 11.46 15.26 22.48
N ALA A 632 11.01 14.44 23.45
CA ALA A 632 10.72 14.91 24.80
C ALA A 632 11.98 15.48 25.51
N GLY A 633 13.12 14.81 25.41
CA GLY A 633 14.39 15.30 25.97
C GLY A 633 14.89 16.58 25.29
N VAL A 634 14.76 16.68 23.97
CA VAL A 634 15.10 17.89 23.21
C VAL A 634 14.19 19.07 23.57
N MET A 635 12.90 18.83 23.80
CA MET A 635 11.95 19.87 24.25
C MET A 635 12.20 20.30 25.70
N ASP A 636 12.61 19.38 26.58
CA ASP A 636 13.02 19.69 27.96
C ASP A 636 14.29 20.56 27.98
N GLU A 637 15.32 20.21 27.20
CA GLU A 637 16.53 21.03 27.05
C GLU A 637 16.24 22.40 26.40
N LEU A 638 15.40 22.45 25.37
CA LEU A 638 14.92 23.69 24.77
C LEU A 638 14.22 24.60 25.80
N SER A 639 13.44 24.02 26.72
CA SER A 639 12.77 24.77 27.80
C SER A 639 13.74 25.41 28.81
N LYS A 640 14.96 24.87 28.91
CA LYS A 640 16.07 25.39 29.74
C LYS A 640 16.95 26.39 28.98
N GLY A 641 16.59 26.73 27.73
CA GLY A 641 17.35 27.62 26.86
C GLY A 641 18.47 26.92 26.07
N ASN A 642 18.65 25.61 26.17
CA ASN A 642 19.68 24.91 25.41
C ASN A 642 19.26 24.74 23.94
N LEU A 643 19.87 25.53 23.04
CA LEU A 643 19.68 25.40 21.59
C LEU A 643 20.80 24.59 20.93
N ASP A 644 21.89 24.26 21.61
CA ASP A 644 23.01 23.45 21.09
C ASP A 644 22.76 21.94 21.24
N ILE A 645 21.50 21.53 21.01
CA ILE A 645 21.04 20.15 21.00
C ILE A 645 20.31 19.84 19.69
N ARG A 646 20.30 18.56 19.29
CA ARG A 646 19.55 18.05 18.13
C ARG A 646 18.80 16.78 18.50
N ALA A 647 17.69 16.56 17.80
CA ALA A 647 16.92 15.34 17.84
C ALA A 647 17.58 14.32 16.91
N ASP A 648 18.53 13.57 17.47
CA ASP A 648 19.37 12.62 16.74
C ASP A 648 18.78 11.19 16.72
N GLY A 649 19.22 10.42 15.71
CA GLY A 649 18.90 9.01 15.50
C GLY A 649 18.52 8.69 14.05
N GLU A 650 18.68 7.43 13.66
CA GLU A 650 18.25 6.93 12.35
C GLU A 650 16.80 6.45 12.46
N TYR A 651 15.87 7.22 11.87
CA TYR A 651 14.44 6.91 11.80
C TYR A 651 13.98 6.88 10.34
N SER A 652 12.72 6.55 10.09
CA SER A 652 12.15 6.50 8.74
C SER A 652 10.67 6.91 8.73
N GLY A 653 10.18 7.35 7.57
CA GLY A 653 8.81 7.81 7.41
C GLY A 653 8.49 9.05 8.24
N GLU A 654 7.30 9.09 8.82
CA GLU A 654 6.75 10.19 9.61
C GLU A 654 7.61 10.50 10.86
N LEU A 655 8.33 9.51 11.38
CA LEU A 655 9.25 9.68 12.51
C LEU A 655 10.53 10.44 12.11
N GLU A 656 11.03 10.22 10.89
CA GLU A 656 12.15 11.01 10.35
C GLU A 656 11.70 12.45 10.06
N GLU A 657 10.48 12.64 9.53
CA GLU A 657 9.91 13.97 9.31
C GLU A 657 9.69 14.73 10.62
N LEU A 658 9.24 14.07 11.69
CA LEU A 658 9.15 14.66 13.04
C LEU A 658 10.51 15.17 13.52
N MET A 659 11.58 14.36 13.43
CA MET A 659 12.93 14.82 13.83
C MET A 659 13.42 15.98 12.97
N ARG A 660 13.18 15.92 11.66
CA ARG A 660 13.53 16.98 10.71
C ARG A 660 12.81 18.29 11.05
N SER A 661 11.54 18.23 11.43
CA SER A 661 10.74 19.39 11.85
C SER A 661 11.19 19.96 13.21
N VAL A 662 11.54 19.10 14.18
CA VAL A 662 12.09 19.54 15.47
C VAL A 662 13.44 20.24 15.25
N ASN A 663 14.34 19.63 14.50
CA ASN A 663 15.66 20.20 14.21
C ASN A 663 15.54 21.52 13.42
N ALA A 664 14.68 21.59 12.40
CA ALA A 664 14.41 22.83 11.67
C ALA A 664 13.79 23.95 12.54
N THR A 665 13.03 23.59 13.58
CA THR A 665 12.52 24.55 14.57
C THR A 665 13.65 25.10 15.43
N ILE A 666 14.58 24.25 15.87
CA ILE A 666 15.78 24.66 16.63
C ILE A 666 16.68 25.54 15.74
N ASP A 667 16.93 25.17 14.48
CA ASP A 667 17.70 25.98 13.52
C ASP A 667 17.10 27.39 13.38
N LYS A 668 15.77 27.52 13.29
CA LYS A 668 15.08 28.82 13.18
C LYS A 668 15.10 29.63 14.47
N LEU A 669 15.05 28.98 15.64
CA LEU A 669 15.25 29.65 16.92
C LEU A 669 16.69 30.13 17.09
N GLN A 670 17.69 29.32 16.71
CA GLN A 670 19.10 29.70 16.71
C GLN A 670 19.36 30.93 15.82
N GLU A 671 18.88 30.92 14.58
CA GLU A 671 18.97 32.05 13.64
C GLU A 671 18.31 33.31 14.21
N SER A 672 17.14 33.18 14.83
CA SER A 672 16.41 34.30 15.44
C SER A 672 17.15 34.90 16.64
N ILE A 673 17.59 34.07 17.59
CA ILE A 673 18.32 34.53 18.79
C ILE A 673 19.68 35.13 18.40
N SER A 674 20.41 34.52 17.46
CA SER A 674 21.66 35.06 16.92
C SER A 674 21.46 36.43 16.24
N SER A 675 20.36 36.59 15.50
CA SER A 675 19.99 37.87 14.89
C SER A 675 19.65 38.94 15.92
N ILE A 676 18.92 38.58 17.00
CA ILE A 676 18.57 39.50 18.09
C ILE A 676 19.82 39.92 18.88
N SER A 677 20.71 38.98 19.23
CA SER A 677 21.98 39.30 19.92
C SER A 677 22.88 40.19 19.05
N THR A 678 22.98 39.90 17.75
CA THR A 678 23.71 40.74 16.79
C THR A 678 23.10 42.14 16.69
N ALA A 679 21.78 42.25 16.61
CA ALA A 679 21.08 43.54 16.59
C ALA A 679 21.28 44.32 17.89
N SER A 680 21.17 43.67 19.05
CA SER A 680 21.41 44.28 20.35
C SER A 680 22.84 44.80 20.50
N SER A 681 23.84 44.01 20.10
CA SER A 681 25.24 44.42 20.07
C SER A 681 25.47 45.65 19.17
N ASN A 682 24.87 45.67 17.98
CA ASN A 682 24.93 46.83 17.08
C ASN A 682 24.25 48.08 17.67
N ILE A 683 23.09 47.93 18.33
CA ILE A 683 22.41 49.04 19.03
C ILE A 683 23.29 49.54 20.18
N SER A 684 23.87 48.65 20.98
CA SER A 684 24.75 48.99 22.11
C SER A 684 25.99 49.79 21.66
N VAL A 685 26.61 49.41 20.53
CA VAL A 685 27.72 50.15 19.92
C VAL A 685 27.26 51.50 19.35
N ALA A 686 26.22 51.53 18.53
CA ALA A 686 25.71 52.77 17.93
C ALA A 686 25.25 53.79 19.00
N THR A 687 24.65 53.29 20.08
CA THR A 687 24.20 54.11 21.22
C THR A 687 25.37 54.69 22.00
N SER A 688 26.46 53.93 22.18
CA SER A 688 27.68 54.44 22.80
C SER A 688 28.40 55.47 21.90
N GLU A 689 28.36 55.28 20.58
CA GLU A 689 28.83 56.26 19.60
C GLU A 689 27.95 57.55 19.63
N ILE A 690 26.62 57.44 19.77
CA ILE A 690 25.69 58.58 19.95
C ILE A 690 25.95 59.31 21.28
N ALA A 691 26.05 58.59 22.40
CA ALA A 691 26.30 59.20 23.71
C ALA A 691 27.64 59.97 23.74
N THR A 692 28.65 59.45 23.04
CA THR A 692 29.93 60.16 22.84
C THR A 692 29.77 61.41 21.98
N GLY A 693 28.96 61.34 20.91
CA GLY A 693 28.63 62.49 20.05
C GLY A 693 27.85 63.58 20.77
N ASN A 694 26.88 63.23 21.61
CA ASN A 694 26.13 64.17 22.43
C ASN A 694 27.03 64.85 23.48
N ALA A 695 28.01 64.14 24.04
CA ALA A 695 29.00 64.74 24.93
C ALA A 695 29.88 65.78 24.21
N ASP A 696 30.34 65.53 22.97
CA ASP A 696 31.02 66.55 22.14
C ASP A 696 30.11 67.75 21.87
N LEU A 697 28.83 67.49 21.53
CA LEU A 697 27.86 68.53 21.26
C LEU A 697 27.52 69.37 22.50
N SER A 698 27.50 68.79 23.70
CA SER A 698 27.38 69.51 24.98
C SER A 698 28.53 70.49 25.17
N ASN A 699 29.77 69.99 25.13
CA ASN A 699 30.98 70.81 25.30
C ASN A 699 31.03 71.97 24.28
N ARG A 700 30.61 71.71 23.04
CA ARG A 700 30.54 72.72 21.97
C ARG A 700 29.39 73.71 22.15
N THR A 701 28.28 73.29 22.73
CA THR A 701 27.14 74.18 23.04
C THR A 701 27.48 75.09 24.23
N GLU A 702 28.15 74.55 25.26
CA GLU A 702 28.71 75.33 26.37
C GLU A 702 29.77 76.34 25.90
N GLN A 703 30.69 75.92 25.01
CA GLN A 703 31.65 76.84 24.40
C GLN A 703 30.96 77.92 23.54
N GLN A 704 29.97 77.54 22.73
CA GLN A 704 29.20 78.50 21.92
C GLN A 704 28.44 79.51 22.79
N ALA A 705 27.89 79.09 23.95
CA ALA A 705 27.30 80.01 24.91
C ALA A 705 28.32 81.02 25.45
N SER A 706 29.53 80.57 25.83
CA SER A 706 30.61 81.45 26.28
C SER A 706 31.09 82.43 25.18
N GLU A 707 31.15 81.97 23.92
CA GLU A 707 31.49 82.83 22.77
C GLU A 707 30.37 83.84 22.46
N LEU A 708 29.10 83.48 22.72
CA LEU A 708 27.96 84.41 22.63
C LEU A 708 27.94 85.42 23.78
N GLU A 709 28.32 85.07 25.00
CA GLU A 709 28.47 86.02 26.12
C GLU A 709 29.54 87.09 25.81
N GLU A 710 30.72 86.68 25.33
CA GLU A 710 31.79 87.62 24.92
C GLU A 710 31.35 88.48 23.72
N THR A 711 30.61 87.90 22.78
CA THR A 711 30.03 88.65 21.64
C THR A 711 28.99 89.67 22.10
N ALA A 712 28.10 89.31 23.03
CA ALA A 712 27.08 90.19 23.57
C ALA A 712 27.71 91.38 24.34
N ALA A 713 28.69 91.12 25.21
CA ALA A 713 29.44 92.16 25.91
C ALA A 713 30.17 93.10 24.94
N SER A 714 30.76 92.55 23.86
CA SER A 714 31.39 93.33 22.79
C SER A 714 30.37 94.21 22.05
N VAL A 715 29.16 93.69 21.80
CA VAL A 715 28.04 94.43 21.18
C VAL A 715 27.53 95.55 22.09
N GLU A 716 27.47 95.36 23.41
CA GLU A 716 27.13 96.42 24.37
C GLU A 716 28.21 97.53 24.41
N GLU A 717 29.51 97.17 24.44
CA GLU A 717 30.60 98.15 24.42
C GLU A 717 30.63 98.94 23.09
N LEU A 718 30.41 98.27 21.95
CA LEU A 718 30.27 98.93 20.65
C LEU A 718 29.05 99.84 20.60
N THR A 719 27.90 99.42 21.13
CA THR A 719 26.68 100.24 21.23
C THR A 719 26.95 101.53 22.02
N SER A 720 27.56 101.38 23.20
CA SER A 720 27.96 102.50 24.06
C SER A 720 28.92 103.46 23.35
N THR A 721 29.94 102.91 22.69
CA THR A 721 30.96 103.68 21.94
C THR A 721 30.35 104.45 20.76
N VAL A 722 29.43 103.84 20.01
CA VAL A 722 28.74 104.49 18.88
C VAL A 722 27.76 105.57 19.37
N GLN A 723 27.01 105.34 20.45
CA GLN A 723 26.17 106.37 21.08
C GLN A 723 27.02 107.55 21.58
N GLN A 724 28.17 107.27 22.20
CA GLN A 724 29.12 108.31 22.64
C GLN A 724 29.73 109.06 21.44
N SER A 725 30.02 108.38 20.32
CA SER A 725 30.46 108.99 19.06
C SER A 725 29.42 109.96 18.49
N ALA A 726 28.15 109.54 18.41
CA ALA A 726 27.05 110.39 17.97
C ALA A 726 26.88 111.63 18.88
N ALA A 727 26.92 111.45 20.20
CA ALA A 727 26.81 112.53 21.18
C ALA A 727 27.99 113.51 21.14
N ASN A 728 29.22 113.00 20.96
CA ASN A 728 30.42 113.82 20.79
C ASN A 728 30.40 114.57 19.46
N SER A 729 29.93 113.94 18.37
CA SER A 729 29.80 114.57 17.06
C SER A 729 28.80 115.72 17.12
N LYS A 730 27.61 115.51 17.70
CA LYS A 730 26.65 116.60 17.93
C LYS A 730 27.28 117.77 18.71
N ARG A 731 27.93 117.49 19.84
CA ARG A 731 28.62 118.52 20.64
C ARG A 731 29.71 119.25 19.85
N ALA A 732 30.47 118.53 19.01
CA ALA A 732 31.51 119.14 18.18
C ALA A 732 30.91 120.05 17.09
N ASN A 733 29.74 119.71 16.53
CA ASN A 733 29.00 120.59 15.63
C ASN A 733 28.50 121.84 16.34
N ASP A 734 27.91 121.71 17.54
CA ASP A 734 27.45 122.84 18.35
C ASP A 734 28.61 123.81 18.67
N LEU A 735 29.83 123.29 18.91
CA LEU A 735 31.04 124.10 19.08
C LEU A 735 31.54 124.74 17.77
N ALA A 736 31.46 124.03 16.64
CA ALA A 736 31.85 124.55 15.33
C ALA A 736 30.93 125.71 14.89
N GLU A 737 29.62 125.58 15.06
CA GLU A 737 28.65 126.64 14.78
C GLU A 737 28.94 127.89 15.65
N GLY A 738 29.17 127.70 16.95
CA GLY A 738 29.55 128.78 17.86
C GLY A 738 30.89 129.45 17.51
N ALA A 739 31.89 128.68 17.07
CA ALA A 739 33.17 129.20 16.61
C ALA A 739 33.03 129.99 15.29
N SER A 740 32.22 129.50 14.35
CA SER A 740 31.91 130.18 13.09
C SER A 740 31.24 131.53 13.34
N ALA A 741 30.18 131.58 14.17
CA ALA A 741 29.50 132.82 14.51
C ALA A 741 30.42 133.85 15.21
N GLN A 742 31.37 133.38 16.04
CA GLN A 742 32.36 134.25 16.67
C GLN A 742 33.45 134.73 15.68
N ALA A 743 33.81 133.93 14.68
CA ALA A 743 34.72 134.32 13.59
C ALA A 743 34.06 135.33 12.63
N GLU A 744 32.80 135.13 12.24
CA GLU A 744 32.01 136.11 11.47
C GLU A 744 31.92 137.46 12.19
N LYS A 745 31.61 137.43 13.49
CA LYS A 745 31.59 138.63 14.34
C LYS A 745 32.95 139.31 14.40
N GLY A 746 34.04 138.55 14.50
CA GLY A 746 35.41 139.06 14.39
C GLY A 746 35.66 139.74 13.04
N GLY A 747 35.28 139.10 11.93
CA GLY A 747 35.41 139.65 10.58
C GLY A 747 34.62 140.95 10.38
N ASN A 748 33.48 141.11 11.04
CA ASN A 748 32.71 142.36 11.00
C ASN A 748 33.40 143.50 11.80
N VAL A 749 33.95 143.21 12.98
CA VAL A 749 34.79 144.19 13.73
C VAL A 749 36.03 144.58 12.93
N VAL A 750 36.65 143.65 12.20
CA VAL A 750 37.77 143.94 11.31
C VAL A 750 37.35 144.85 10.14
N LYS A 751 36.20 144.63 9.50
CA LYS A 751 35.66 145.54 8.46
C LYS A 751 35.45 146.96 9.00
N GLU A 752 34.92 147.11 10.22
CA GLU A 752 34.79 148.42 10.88
C GLU A 752 36.17 149.08 11.11
N ALA A 753 37.19 148.29 11.50
CA ALA A 753 38.56 148.78 11.66
C ALA A 753 39.22 149.19 10.32
N VAL A 754 38.96 148.50 9.20
CA VAL A 754 39.39 148.92 7.85
C VAL A 754 38.81 150.29 7.50
N VAL A 755 37.50 150.49 7.73
CA VAL A 755 36.84 151.78 7.47
C VAL A 755 37.49 152.88 8.32
N ALA A 756 37.70 152.65 9.61
CA ALA A 756 38.36 153.62 10.49
C ALA A 756 39.81 153.93 10.04
N MET A 757 40.61 152.94 9.63
CA MET A 757 41.96 153.16 9.10
C MET A 757 41.94 153.96 7.79
N SER A 758 40.96 153.71 6.91
CA SER A 758 40.77 154.47 5.67
C SER A 758 40.40 155.95 5.94
N GLU A 759 39.54 156.20 6.94
CA GLU A 759 39.23 157.56 7.40
C GLU A 759 40.45 158.27 8.00
N ILE A 760 41.25 157.58 8.83
CA ILE A 760 42.50 158.11 9.41
C ILE A 760 43.54 158.42 8.31
N ASN A 761 43.64 157.57 7.28
CA ASN A 761 44.50 157.77 6.11
C ASN A 761 44.06 159.04 5.33
N SER A 762 42.75 159.19 5.10
CA SER A 762 42.14 160.36 4.47
C SER A 762 42.34 161.65 5.28
N ALA A 763 42.23 161.59 6.61
CA ALA A 763 42.49 162.71 7.51
C ALA A 763 43.96 163.11 7.52
N SER A 764 44.87 162.13 7.62
CA SER A 764 46.33 162.36 7.62
C SER A 764 46.80 163.01 6.32
N LYS A 765 46.28 162.60 5.17
CA LYS A 765 46.55 163.24 3.87
C LYS A 765 46.10 164.71 3.85
N LYS A 766 44.88 165.02 4.30
CA LYS A 766 44.40 166.40 4.41
C LYS A 766 45.28 167.26 5.33
N ILE A 767 45.83 166.68 6.39
CA ILE A 767 46.80 167.38 7.25
C ILE A 767 48.12 167.64 6.49
N ALA A 768 48.63 166.67 5.72
CA ALA A 768 49.83 166.86 4.89
C ALA A 768 49.66 168.00 3.87
N ASP A 769 48.47 168.11 3.26
CA ASP A 769 48.12 169.20 2.34
C ASP A 769 48.10 170.56 3.04
N ILE A 770 47.43 170.65 4.21
CA ILE A 770 47.37 171.88 5.03
C ILE A 770 48.78 172.32 5.48
N ILE A 771 49.63 171.38 5.91
CA ILE A 771 51.01 171.68 6.28
C ILE A 771 51.83 172.13 5.06
N GLY A 772 51.54 171.61 3.86
CA GLY A 772 52.10 172.12 2.61
C GLY A 772 51.75 173.60 2.35
N VAL A 773 50.49 174.00 2.59
CA VAL A 773 50.06 175.40 2.49
C VAL A 773 50.74 176.28 3.56
N ILE A 774 50.96 175.75 4.77
CA ILE A 774 51.66 176.49 5.84
C ILE A 774 53.15 176.71 5.50
N ASP A 775 53.82 175.73 4.90
CA ASP A 775 55.19 175.86 4.39
C ASP A 775 55.26 176.92 3.26
N GLU A 776 54.27 176.94 2.36
CA GLU A 776 54.17 177.98 1.33
C GLU A 776 53.95 179.38 1.93
N ILE A 777 53.03 179.53 2.90
CA ILE A 777 52.81 180.80 3.62
C ILE A 777 54.09 181.25 4.33
N ALA A 778 54.84 180.33 4.95
CA ALA A 778 56.11 180.63 5.57
C ALA A 778 57.17 181.10 4.54
N PHE A 779 57.25 180.45 3.38
CA PHE A 779 58.13 180.86 2.28
C PHE A 779 57.77 182.26 1.74
N GLN A 780 56.48 182.51 1.47
CA GLN A 780 55.97 183.82 1.05
C GLN A 780 56.26 184.91 2.12
N THR A 781 56.10 184.59 3.41
CA THR A 781 56.41 185.51 4.52
C THR A 781 57.91 185.82 4.61
N ASN A 782 58.79 184.84 4.41
CA ASN A 782 60.25 185.06 4.34
C ASN A 782 60.65 185.95 3.13
N LEU A 783 59.97 185.84 1.99
CA LEU A 783 60.17 186.75 0.85
C LEU A 783 59.68 188.18 1.13
N LEU A 784 58.50 188.33 1.73
CA LEU A 784 57.97 189.64 2.15
C LEU A 784 58.89 190.31 3.17
N ALA A 785 59.40 189.56 4.15
CA ALA A 785 60.35 190.03 5.14
C ALA A 785 61.71 190.42 4.55
N LEU A 786 62.19 189.68 3.54
CA LEU A 786 63.39 190.06 2.78
C LEU A 786 63.18 191.39 2.04
N ASN A 787 62.05 191.57 1.35
CA ASN A 787 61.72 192.82 0.67
C ASN A 787 61.61 194.00 1.66
N ALA A 788 60.97 193.79 2.82
CA ALA A 788 60.88 194.80 3.87
C ALA A 788 62.26 195.17 4.45
N ALA A 789 63.17 194.21 4.63
CA ALA A 789 64.52 194.47 5.10
C ALA A 789 65.35 195.28 4.08
N VAL A 790 65.16 195.04 2.77
CA VAL A 790 65.81 195.81 1.70
C VAL A 790 65.32 197.26 1.69
N GLU A 791 64.00 197.50 1.76
CA GLU A 791 63.47 198.87 1.75
C GLU A 791 63.76 199.61 3.07
N ALA A 792 63.83 198.90 4.20
CA ALA A 792 64.28 199.46 5.47
C ALA A 792 65.77 199.88 5.42
N ALA A 793 66.65 199.10 4.78
CA ALA A 793 68.04 199.51 4.55
C ALA A 793 68.13 200.74 3.62
N ARG A 794 67.25 200.83 2.63
CA ARG A 794 67.13 201.97 1.71
C ARG A 794 66.70 203.27 2.39
N ALA A 795 65.92 203.18 3.47
CA ALA A 795 65.49 204.32 4.30
C ALA A 795 66.57 204.83 5.29
N GLY A 796 67.74 204.20 5.36
CA GLY A 796 68.85 204.62 6.21
C GLY A 796 68.54 204.57 7.71
N GLU A 797 69.01 205.57 8.46
CA GLU A 797 68.83 205.65 9.93
C GLU A 797 67.36 205.58 10.37
N GLN A 798 66.44 206.17 9.60
CA GLN A 798 64.99 206.13 9.90
C GLN A 798 64.40 204.72 9.71
N GLY A 799 65.03 203.88 8.90
CA GLY A 799 64.61 202.50 8.65
C GLY A 799 65.04 201.49 9.73
N ARG A 800 65.91 201.87 10.69
CA ARG A 800 66.50 200.93 11.67
C ARG A 800 65.46 200.08 12.41
N GLY A 801 64.37 200.67 12.88
CA GLY A 801 63.29 199.95 13.56
C GLY A 801 62.61 198.90 12.66
N PHE A 802 62.31 199.27 11.42
CA PHE A 802 61.73 198.37 10.42
C PHE A 802 62.70 197.24 10.02
N ALA A 803 64.00 197.51 9.94
CA ALA A 803 65.00 196.49 9.61
C ALA A 803 65.08 195.38 10.68
N VAL A 804 64.97 195.74 11.97
CA VAL A 804 64.91 194.77 13.07
C VAL A 804 63.63 193.94 13.00
N VAL A 805 62.46 194.58 12.83
CA VAL A 805 61.18 193.86 12.69
C VAL A 805 61.18 192.95 11.47
N ALA A 806 61.70 193.39 10.33
CA ALA A 806 61.82 192.57 9.12
C ALA A 806 62.76 191.37 9.34
N SER A 807 63.87 191.54 10.06
CA SER A 807 64.75 190.43 10.44
C SER A 807 64.07 189.42 11.35
N GLU A 808 63.26 189.88 12.31
CA GLU A 808 62.54 189.01 13.25
C GLU A 808 61.40 188.24 12.57
N VAL A 809 60.61 188.92 11.72
CA VAL A 809 59.57 188.26 10.89
C VAL A 809 60.20 187.25 9.93
N ARG A 810 61.41 187.54 9.39
CA ARG A 810 62.14 186.58 8.56
C ARG A 810 62.62 185.36 9.37
N ASN A 811 63.15 185.56 10.58
CA ASN A 811 63.56 184.47 11.47
C ASN A 811 62.36 183.59 11.84
N LEU A 812 61.24 184.21 12.22
CA LEU A 812 59.97 183.53 12.50
C LEU A 812 59.49 182.72 11.28
N ALA A 813 59.51 183.30 10.09
CA ALA A 813 59.13 182.60 8.86
C ALA A 813 60.05 181.41 8.54
N GLN A 814 61.37 181.54 8.71
CA GLN A 814 62.30 180.42 8.53
C GLN A 814 62.08 179.31 9.58
N ARG A 815 61.76 179.67 10.83
CA ARG A 815 61.39 178.70 11.88
C ARG A 815 60.06 178.01 11.59
N SER A 816 59.07 178.74 11.07
CA SER A 816 57.78 178.18 10.66
C SER A 816 57.93 177.20 9.49
N ALA A 817 58.75 177.51 8.48
CA ALA A 817 59.05 176.58 7.39
C ALA A 817 59.80 175.32 7.88
N GLY A 818 60.76 175.47 8.80
CA GLY A 818 61.44 174.34 9.45
C GLY A 818 60.46 173.42 10.17
N ALA A 819 59.62 173.99 11.05
CA ALA A 819 58.60 173.23 11.78
C ALA A 819 57.54 172.61 10.85
N ALA A 820 57.10 173.32 9.81
CA ALA A 820 56.18 172.78 8.81
C ALA A 820 56.79 171.58 8.07
N LYS A 821 58.08 171.64 7.70
CA LYS A 821 58.78 170.53 7.06
C LYS A 821 58.93 169.32 8.00
N GLU A 822 59.25 169.54 9.28
CA GLU A 822 59.32 168.47 10.29
C GLU A 822 57.96 167.80 10.51
N ILE A 823 56.88 168.58 10.65
CA ILE A 823 55.51 168.04 10.76
C ILE A 823 55.13 167.30 9.46
N LYS A 824 55.48 167.83 8.28
CA LYS A 824 55.19 167.18 6.99
C LYS A 824 55.87 165.81 6.88
N GLN A 825 57.09 165.66 7.38
CA GLN A 825 57.74 164.35 7.48
C GLN A 825 56.98 163.44 8.44
N LEU A 826 56.73 163.86 9.68
CA LEU A 826 56.00 163.05 10.67
C LEU A 826 54.60 162.60 10.20
N ILE A 827 53.90 163.45 9.43
CA ILE A 827 52.60 163.10 8.84
C ILE A 827 52.75 162.14 7.65
N ASN A 828 53.79 162.28 6.81
CA ASN A 828 54.06 161.30 5.75
C ASN A 828 54.41 159.92 6.34
N ASP A 829 55.29 159.89 7.35
CA ASP A 829 55.66 158.67 8.09
C ASP A 829 54.41 158.03 8.74
N SER A 830 53.48 158.86 9.23
CA SER A 830 52.18 158.41 9.76
C SER A 830 51.24 157.86 8.67
N VAL A 831 51.19 158.49 7.49
CA VAL A 831 50.40 158.00 6.34
C VAL A 831 50.92 156.64 5.87
N GLU A 832 52.25 156.45 5.83
CA GLU A 832 52.86 155.15 5.51
C GLU A 832 52.48 154.09 6.54
N LYS A 833 52.63 154.38 7.85
CA LYS A 833 52.28 153.44 8.93
C LYS A 833 50.79 153.11 9.00
N VAL A 834 49.90 154.07 8.71
CA VAL A 834 48.45 153.80 8.61
C VAL A 834 48.13 152.99 7.35
N SER A 835 48.85 153.16 6.25
CA SER A 835 48.67 152.35 5.04
C SER A 835 49.15 150.91 5.21
N GLU A 836 50.27 150.71 5.92
CA GLU A 836 50.78 149.39 6.34
C GLU A 836 49.80 148.72 7.32
N GLY A 837 49.32 149.47 8.32
CA GLY A 837 48.32 149.02 9.28
C GLY A 837 47.00 148.60 8.61
N SER A 838 46.49 149.41 7.66
CA SER A 838 45.30 149.06 6.87
C SER A 838 45.48 147.70 6.19
N LYS A 839 46.59 147.49 5.46
CA LYS A 839 46.85 146.22 4.76
C LYS A 839 46.86 145.03 5.72
N LEU A 840 47.46 145.16 6.91
CA LEU A 840 47.48 144.09 7.92
C LEU A 840 46.09 143.80 8.50
N VAL A 841 45.23 144.81 8.60
CA VAL A 841 43.83 144.65 9.04
C VAL A 841 42.98 144.03 7.92
N ASP A 842 43.16 144.44 6.66
CA ASP A 842 42.54 143.81 5.48
C ASP A 842 42.92 142.31 5.40
N GLU A 843 44.21 142.00 5.48
CA GLU A 843 44.75 140.62 5.46
C GLU A 843 44.26 139.78 6.65
N SER A 844 44.06 140.40 7.82
CA SER A 844 43.40 139.74 8.98
C SER A 844 41.92 139.43 8.71
N GLY A 845 41.23 140.26 7.91
CA GLY A 845 39.85 140.04 7.50
C GLY A 845 39.70 138.85 6.56
N ASP A 846 40.58 138.73 5.56
CA ASP A 846 40.64 137.59 4.65
C ASP A 846 40.96 136.28 5.38
N MET A 847 41.85 136.32 6.38
CA MET A 847 42.16 135.15 7.22
C MET A 847 40.96 134.72 8.07
N LEU A 848 40.18 135.66 8.62
CA LEU A 848 38.94 135.34 9.35
C LEU A 848 37.87 134.77 8.42
N ALA A 849 37.76 135.24 7.18
CA ALA A 849 36.86 134.66 6.19
C ALA A 849 37.24 133.21 5.83
N GLN A 850 38.55 132.92 5.67
CA GLN A 850 39.04 131.55 5.46
C GLN A 850 38.73 130.64 6.67
N ILE A 851 38.89 131.14 7.90
CA ILE A 851 38.53 130.40 9.13
C ILE A 851 37.03 130.04 9.14
N VAL A 852 36.13 130.97 8.76
CA VAL A 852 34.69 130.68 8.67
C VAL A 852 34.43 129.54 7.68
N THR A 853 35.01 129.58 6.48
CA THR A 853 34.86 128.50 5.48
C THR A 853 35.37 127.16 6.01
N SER A 854 36.57 127.10 6.60
CA SER A 854 37.12 125.85 7.14
C SER A 854 36.31 125.29 8.32
N VAL A 855 35.70 126.14 9.15
CA VAL A 855 34.81 125.69 10.23
C VAL A 855 33.48 125.18 9.69
N GLN A 856 32.96 125.75 8.58
CA GLN A 856 31.79 125.21 7.88
C GLN A 856 32.07 123.84 7.24
N GLU A 857 33.24 123.64 6.63
CA GLU A 857 33.68 122.32 6.11
C GLU A 857 33.76 121.28 7.24
N VAL A 858 34.34 121.65 8.40
CA VAL A 858 34.41 120.79 9.58
C VAL A 858 33.02 120.46 10.14
N SER A 859 32.10 121.42 10.20
CA SER A 859 30.69 121.19 10.60
C SER A 859 30.00 120.20 9.66
N GLY A 860 30.21 120.29 8.34
CA GLY A 860 29.71 119.32 7.36
C GLY A 860 30.20 117.90 7.63
N LEU A 861 31.51 117.71 7.80
CA LEU A 861 32.10 116.40 8.11
C LEU A 861 31.56 115.83 9.44
N ILE A 862 31.35 116.67 10.45
CA ILE A 862 30.78 116.24 11.74
C ILE A 862 29.31 115.81 11.60
N ALA A 863 28.53 116.48 10.75
CA ALA A 863 27.17 116.07 10.44
C ALA A 863 27.12 114.71 9.72
N GLU A 864 28.06 114.44 8.80
CA GLU A 864 28.21 113.13 8.17
C GLU A 864 28.56 112.04 9.20
N ILE A 865 29.51 112.29 10.11
CA ILE A 865 29.87 111.36 11.20
C ILE A 865 28.68 111.10 12.12
N ALA A 866 27.88 112.13 12.45
CA ALA A 866 26.67 111.97 13.26
C ALA A 866 25.61 111.12 12.57
N SER A 867 25.42 111.28 11.26
CA SER A 867 24.52 110.45 10.46
C SER A 867 25.00 109.00 10.38
N ALA A 868 26.28 108.78 10.09
CA ALA A 868 26.88 107.44 10.04
C ALA A 868 26.85 106.73 11.41
N SER A 869 27.05 107.46 12.51
CA SER A 869 26.93 106.91 13.86
C SER A 869 25.50 106.49 14.20
N ALA A 870 24.48 107.20 13.70
CA ALA A 870 23.07 106.83 13.87
C ALA A 870 22.71 105.57 13.05
N GLU A 871 23.22 105.45 11.82
CA GLU A 871 23.06 104.25 10.99
C GLU A 871 23.79 103.04 11.60
N GLN A 872 25.00 103.23 12.13
CA GLN A 872 25.72 102.20 12.88
C GLN A 872 24.94 101.73 14.12
N ALA A 873 24.33 102.64 14.89
CA ALA A 873 23.52 102.27 16.06
C ALA A 873 22.34 101.36 15.66
N ALA A 874 21.60 101.72 14.61
CA ALA A 874 20.51 100.90 14.09
C ALA A 874 20.98 99.54 13.54
N GLY A 875 22.17 99.49 12.91
CA GLY A 875 22.80 98.24 12.49
C GLY A 875 23.19 97.35 13.68
N ILE A 876 23.67 97.93 14.78
CA ILE A 876 24.04 97.19 15.98
C ILE A 876 22.79 96.67 16.72
N GLU A 877 21.65 97.38 16.71
CA GLU A 877 20.38 96.84 17.22
C GLU A 877 19.94 95.57 16.47
N GLN A 878 20.18 95.50 15.14
CA GLN A 878 19.93 94.28 14.36
C GLN A 878 20.91 93.15 14.71
N VAL A 879 22.20 93.46 14.92
CA VAL A 879 23.18 92.47 15.39
C VAL A 879 22.81 91.93 16.77
N ASN A 880 22.44 92.80 17.72
CA ASN A 880 22.00 92.40 19.05
C ASN A 880 20.78 91.47 18.98
N SER A 881 19.79 91.82 18.14
CA SER A 881 18.62 90.96 17.89
C SER A 881 19.00 89.58 17.31
N ALA A 882 20.05 89.52 16.48
CA ALA A 882 20.57 88.24 15.98
C ALA A 882 21.31 87.43 17.06
N VAL A 883 22.07 88.09 17.95
CA VAL A 883 22.72 87.44 19.11
C VAL A 883 21.68 86.85 20.06
N THR A 884 20.59 87.56 20.37
CA THR A 884 19.47 87.02 21.18
C THR A 884 18.83 85.77 20.55
N ASN A 885 18.70 85.74 19.21
CA ASN A 885 18.18 84.55 18.52
C ASN A 885 19.19 83.38 18.56
N LEU A 886 20.50 83.65 18.48
CA LEU A 886 21.54 82.63 18.61
C LEU A 886 21.63 82.05 20.03
N ASP A 887 21.46 82.88 21.07
CA ASP A 887 21.33 82.42 22.46
C ASP A 887 20.14 81.47 22.62
N SER A 888 18.94 81.86 22.16
CA SER A 888 17.74 81.02 22.18
C SER A 888 17.95 79.66 21.50
N VAL A 889 18.62 79.62 20.33
CA VAL A 889 18.97 78.38 19.64
C VAL A 889 20.04 77.58 20.40
N THR A 890 20.98 78.25 21.09
CA THR A 890 22.02 77.59 21.90
C THR A 890 21.41 76.92 23.15
N GLN A 891 20.46 77.57 23.80
CA GLN A 891 19.67 77.00 24.90
C GLN A 891 18.79 75.83 24.41
N GLN A 892 18.18 75.94 23.22
CA GLN A 892 17.43 74.83 22.62
C GLN A 892 18.33 73.64 22.28
N ASN A 893 19.56 73.88 21.77
CA ASN A 893 20.54 72.83 21.52
C ASN A 893 20.96 72.11 22.82
N ALA A 894 21.12 72.83 23.93
CA ALA A 894 21.44 72.23 25.22
C ALA A 894 20.32 71.28 25.70
N ALA A 895 19.06 71.70 25.59
CA ALA A 895 17.91 70.85 25.91
C ALA A 895 17.84 69.59 25.00
N LEU A 896 18.05 69.76 23.69
CA LEU A 896 18.11 68.65 22.73
C LEU A 896 19.27 67.68 23.01
N VAL A 897 20.40 68.15 23.54
CA VAL A 897 21.53 67.31 23.97
C VAL A 897 21.19 66.50 25.22
N GLU A 898 20.47 67.07 26.19
CA GLU A 898 19.96 66.33 27.35
C GLU A 898 18.94 65.26 26.92
N GLU A 899 17.95 65.61 26.10
CA GLU A 899 16.93 64.69 25.58
C GLU A 899 17.56 63.55 24.76
N ALA A 900 18.48 63.86 23.84
CA ALA A 900 19.17 62.86 23.03
C ALA A 900 20.08 61.96 23.88
N SER A 901 20.67 62.47 24.97
CA SER A 901 21.46 61.66 25.90
C SER A 901 20.58 60.74 26.74
N ALA A 902 19.42 61.21 27.21
CA ALA A 902 18.44 60.37 27.91
C ALA A 902 17.88 59.27 27.00
N ALA A 903 17.57 59.59 25.73
CA ALA A 903 17.15 58.62 24.72
C ALA A 903 18.24 57.57 24.46
N ALA A 904 19.51 58.00 24.30
CA ALA A 904 20.64 57.08 24.17
C ALA A 904 20.78 56.18 25.41
N MET A 905 20.75 56.72 26.63
CA MET A 905 20.82 55.89 27.84
C MET A 905 19.68 54.87 27.92
N SER A 906 18.46 55.20 27.47
CA SER A 906 17.36 54.24 27.39
C SER A 906 17.59 53.15 26.34
N LEU A 907 18.13 53.47 25.16
CA LEU A 907 18.50 52.48 24.15
C LEU A 907 19.62 51.54 24.61
N GLN A 908 20.57 52.06 25.42
CA GLN A 908 21.65 51.27 26.00
C GLN A 908 21.11 50.23 27.00
N ASP A 909 20.14 50.64 27.83
CA ASP A 909 19.46 49.77 28.82
C ASP A 909 18.52 48.74 28.15
N GLN A 910 17.82 49.13 27.08
CA GLN A 910 17.04 48.22 26.25
C GLN A 910 17.93 47.18 25.55
N ALA A 911 19.09 47.58 25.02
CA ALA A 911 20.07 46.64 24.46
C ALA A 911 20.64 45.70 25.55
N GLY A 912 21.01 46.22 26.72
CA GLY A 912 21.43 45.40 27.86
C GLY A 912 20.36 44.38 28.31
N THR A 913 19.08 44.79 28.27
CA THR A 913 17.93 43.92 28.56
C THR A 913 17.76 42.84 27.50
N LEU A 914 17.87 43.18 26.21
CA LEU A 914 17.80 42.21 25.10
C LEU A 914 18.98 41.22 25.14
N ASP A 915 20.19 41.70 25.39
CA ASP A 915 21.39 40.86 25.50
C ASP A 915 21.24 39.86 26.66
N THR A 916 20.82 40.36 27.83
CA THR A 916 20.51 39.54 29.01
C THR A 916 19.42 38.50 28.69
N ALA A 917 18.34 38.89 28.00
CA ALA A 917 17.28 37.97 27.59
C ALA A 917 17.75 36.91 26.59
N THR A 918 18.64 37.26 25.65
CA THR A 918 19.26 36.28 24.74
C THR A 918 20.30 35.40 25.44
N SER A 919 20.95 35.86 26.51
CA SER A 919 22.00 35.11 27.24
C SER A 919 21.47 33.88 27.99
N PHE A 920 20.15 33.77 28.19
CA PHE A 920 19.49 32.53 28.63
C PHE A 920 19.65 31.40 27.62
N PHE A 921 19.75 31.72 26.32
CA PHE A 921 19.82 30.74 25.26
C PHE A 921 21.28 30.36 24.92
N THR A 922 21.61 29.07 25.08
CA THR A 922 22.92 28.53 24.71
C THR A 922 22.92 28.19 23.22
N LEU A 923 23.64 28.98 22.43
CA LEU A 923 23.85 28.76 20.99
C LEU A 923 25.09 27.89 20.70
N PRO A 924 25.13 27.18 19.55
CA PRO A 924 26.32 26.45 19.12
C PRO A 924 27.56 27.33 19.04
N ALA A 925 28.71 26.80 19.44
CA ALA A 925 30.00 27.51 19.40
C ALA A 925 30.38 28.04 17.99
N THR A 926 29.85 27.43 16.94
CA THR A 926 29.99 27.89 15.54
C THR A 926 29.21 29.18 15.24
N MET A 927 28.06 29.39 15.88
CA MET A 927 27.25 30.62 15.74
C MET A 927 27.71 31.74 16.69
N VAL A 928 28.24 31.39 17.86
CA VAL A 928 28.81 32.35 18.82
C VAL A 928 30.09 33.02 18.29
N SER A 929 30.65 32.55 17.17
CA SER A 929 31.87 33.08 16.54
C SER A 929 31.68 34.40 15.77
N VAL A 930 31.03 35.39 16.38
CA VAL A 930 31.27 36.82 16.06
C VAL A 930 32.15 37.44 17.15
N ALA A 931 33.34 36.86 17.33
CA ALA A 931 34.42 37.59 17.96
C ALA A 931 34.64 38.88 17.13
N PRO A 932 34.57 40.09 17.73
CA PRO A 932 34.69 41.32 16.97
C PRO A 932 36.06 41.34 16.31
N ALA A 933 36.08 41.22 14.98
CA ALA A 933 37.31 41.36 14.20
C ALA A 933 37.96 42.68 14.62
N PRO A 934 39.23 42.69 15.08
CA PRO A 934 39.78 43.84 15.76
C PRO A 934 39.71 45.04 14.82
N ARG A 935 38.83 46.00 15.12
CA ARG A 935 38.66 47.24 14.35
C ARG A 935 40.06 47.86 14.28
N ALA A 936 40.72 47.72 13.13
CA ALA A 936 42.00 48.39 12.89
C ALA A 936 41.74 49.88 13.16
N PRO A 937 42.51 50.54 14.05
CA PRO A 937 42.11 51.82 14.58
C PRO A 937 41.94 52.80 13.43
N THR A 938 40.68 53.14 13.14
CA THR A 938 40.31 54.30 12.33
C THR A 938 41.01 55.45 13.00
N ALA A 939 42.00 56.02 12.31
CA ALA A 939 42.91 56.98 12.92
C ALA A 939 42.06 58.11 13.51
N ALA A 940 42.07 58.20 14.85
CA ALA A 940 41.37 59.27 15.53
C ALA A 940 41.80 60.59 14.88
N PHE A 941 40.83 61.47 14.59
CA PHE A 941 41.15 62.82 14.18
C PHE A 941 41.91 63.47 15.34
N ALA A 942 43.24 63.43 15.26
CA ALA A 942 44.10 63.99 16.27
C ALA A 942 43.75 65.48 16.39
N PRO A 943 43.51 66.01 17.60
CA PRO A 943 43.12 67.40 17.77
C PRO A 943 44.17 68.28 17.09
N ALA A 944 43.71 69.11 16.16
CA ALA A 944 44.58 69.86 15.27
C ALA A 944 45.36 70.92 16.07
N ALA A 945 46.55 70.53 16.54
CA ALA A 945 47.39 71.37 17.38
C ALA A 945 47.67 72.72 16.69
N ALA A 946 47.21 73.81 17.32
CA ALA A 946 47.20 75.13 16.71
C ALA A 946 48.59 75.54 16.21
N PRO A 947 48.73 75.94 14.92
CA PRO A 947 50.04 76.21 14.33
C PRO A 947 50.64 77.50 14.89
N ARG A 948 51.77 77.39 15.60
CA ARG A 948 52.58 78.56 15.96
C ARG A 948 53.18 79.21 14.69
N PRO A 949 53.18 80.54 14.56
CA PRO A 949 53.60 81.21 13.34
C PRO A 949 55.12 81.40 13.21
N ALA A 950 55.58 81.49 11.95
CA ALA A 950 56.89 82.00 11.48
C ALA A 950 58.14 81.13 11.80
N PRO A 951 59.25 81.24 11.02
CA PRO A 951 59.56 82.24 9.99
C PRO A 951 59.66 81.74 8.54
N VAL A 952 59.53 82.69 7.59
CA VAL A 952 59.60 82.47 6.14
C VAL A 952 61.02 82.67 5.59
N ARG A 953 61.48 81.78 4.69
CA ARG A 953 62.59 82.02 3.74
C ARG A 953 62.25 81.41 2.36
N PRO A 954 62.88 81.87 1.26
CA PRO A 954 62.19 82.00 -0.03
C PRO A 954 62.17 80.75 -0.92
N ALA A 955 61.28 80.80 -1.91
CA ALA A 955 60.91 79.68 -2.78
C ALA A 955 61.92 79.34 -3.89
N VAL A 956 61.79 78.12 -4.42
CA VAL A 956 62.25 77.73 -5.76
C VAL A 956 61.02 77.27 -6.54
N ALA A 957 60.79 77.84 -7.72
CA ALA A 957 59.58 77.62 -8.49
C ALA A 957 59.60 76.31 -9.29
N ARG A 958 58.41 75.72 -9.51
CA ARG A 958 58.17 74.70 -10.55
C ARG A 958 56.82 74.95 -11.22
N ALA A 959 56.73 74.68 -12.52
CA ALA A 959 55.65 75.12 -13.40
C ALA A 959 54.32 74.34 -13.19
N PRO A 960 53.15 74.93 -13.53
CA PRO A 960 51.84 74.32 -13.31
C PRO A 960 51.50 73.23 -14.35
N ALA A 961 50.64 72.29 -13.94
CA ALA A 961 49.93 71.35 -14.80
C ALA A 961 48.45 71.79 -14.94
N PRO A 962 47.74 71.41 -16.03
CA PRO A 962 46.46 72.03 -16.39
C PRO A 962 45.26 71.54 -15.55
N ALA A 963 44.26 72.41 -15.39
CA ALA A 963 43.01 72.11 -14.70
C ALA A 963 42.05 71.25 -15.56
N PRO A 964 41.27 70.33 -14.95
CA PRO A 964 40.11 69.71 -15.59
C PRO A 964 39.01 70.75 -15.85
N ALA A 965 38.20 70.54 -16.90
CA ALA A 965 37.15 71.48 -17.29
C ALA A 965 35.92 71.43 -16.36
N ALA A 966 35.26 72.57 -16.17
CA ALA A 966 34.03 72.66 -15.39
C ALA A 966 32.87 71.93 -16.10
N ALA A 967 32.28 70.94 -15.41
CA ALA A 967 31.03 70.31 -15.82
C ALA A 967 29.85 71.25 -15.54
N ARG A 968 28.86 71.28 -16.44
CA ARG A 968 27.60 71.99 -16.23
C ARG A 968 26.67 71.17 -15.32
N PRO A 969 25.84 71.79 -14.47
CA PRO A 969 24.82 71.07 -13.72
C PRO A 969 23.80 70.44 -14.67
N ALA A 970 23.41 69.20 -14.39
CA ALA A 970 22.29 68.53 -15.03
C ALA A 970 20.96 68.92 -14.35
N PRO A 971 19.81 68.90 -15.05
CA PRO A 971 18.55 69.36 -14.49
C PRO A 971 17.99 68.39 -13.44
N ILE A 972 17.46 68.98 -12.36
CA ILE A 972 16.66 68.29 -11.34
C ILE A 972 15.42 67.67 -12.02
N ARG A 973 15.08 66.44 -11.64
CA ARG A 973 13.75 65.85 -11.85
C ARG A 973 13.04 65.75 -10.48
N PRO A 974 11.70 65.84 -10.45
CA PRO A 974 10.96 65.94 -9.19
C PRO A 974 11.11 64.68 -8.35
N ALA A 975 10.90 64.83 -7.04
CA ALA A 975 10.66 63.72 -6.13
C ALA A 975 9.39 62.95 -6.55
N ALA A 976 9.32 61.69 -6.13
CA ALA A 976 8.05 60.99 -6.02
C ALA A 976 7.45 61.31 -4.64
N ASP A 977 6.13 61.18 -4.53
CA ASP A 977 5.38 61.47 -3.31
C ASP A 977 5.56 60.33 -2.28
N ASP A 978 5.88 60.70 -1.04
CA ASP A 978 5.73 59.86 0.16
C ASP A 978 4.87 60.66 1.17
N ASP A 979 3.55 60.64 0.96
CA ASP A 979 2.54 61.21 1.88
C ASP A 979 2.34 60.25 3.08
N GLU A 980 3.12 60.40 4.16
CA GLU A 980 2.95 59.56 5.36
C GLU A 980 3.25 60.28 6.70
N TRP A 981 2.57 61.41 6.96
CA TRP A 981 2.45 62.01 8.31
C TRP A 981 1.09 62.69 8.54
N ASP A 982 0.08 61.88 8.87
CA ASP A 982 -1.13 62.28 9.60
C ASP A 982 -1.34 61.25 10.73
N GLU A 983 -1.65 61.71 11.95
CA GLU A 983 -1.78 60.90 13.20
C GLU A 983 -0.53 60.12 13.70
N PHE A 984 0.48 60.82 14.26
CA PHE A 984 0.66 60.90 15.73
C PHE A 984 1.64 62.00 16.18
#